data_AF-A0A926UET8-F1
#
_entry.id   AF-A0A926UET8-F1
#
_cell.length_a   1.000
_cell.length_b   1.000
_cell.length_c   1.000
_cell.angle_alpha   90.00
_cell.angle_beta   90.00
_cell.angle_gamma   90.00
#
_symmetry.space_group_name_H-M   'P 1'
#
loop_
_entity.id
_entity.type
_entity.pdbx_description
1 polymer ?
#
loop_
_entity_poly.entity_id
_entity_poly.type
_entity_poly.pdbx_seq_one_letter_code
_entity_poly.pdbx_strand_id
1 'polypeptide(L)'
;MSTDSNKMPQGSQSRRAKMKARGKSNLPKLNIGLKSIASQRPSDPGLHRMSSQQIALLVVMAVLNVPLIVAPLTVWQQAVAGIGLAAVGYWASRISTLREFLVGLSTTCTLRYLYYRATNTLNLDNPLNTAASLMLFGAELYAVLVLLLGYFQTIRLTARRPPALPLEVEDWPKVDVYIPTYNEAVEIVRKTALGALSVDYPNKAVYILDDGRKFPERRKQLLAMAEEIGCGVLTRDNNDHAKAGNINAALRRTDGDLVLILDCDHIPTRNILLNTVGFFQDPLVSLVQTPHWFYNPDPFERNLLSAGRVPSVQELFYKVVQRGNDFWNAAFFCGSAAVVRRAHLLLIGGIAIETVTEDCHTSFRLHAIGYKTIYYDQIMVAGLAPETFASYVSQQMRWARGMAQILRLENPLFKTGLTIPQRLCYFSAMLHFFYGIPRLAFAIAPVLFLLFRIEPIRGISFETVVYALPHILLGSYANYALYKHVRYSFWSEVYEFAMSFYTAAVTTAALINPRAGAFNVTAKGISVTERNFDWGSARPLLAVTGLVFISLLVFPVWLFLAPEYWEAVTINAVWCAYNLILLVCALLASLEQPQLRNSHRLRRQISARIFSGGRHWSGETVDISESGAKVVVSGWPVLPKRIEVELQGDSISQARIPAVVLRSTPGADDTCTFALQFLDLTQSQQDNLGLVIYSDTQLWYSQNREQADDPVNSFWFITNSLLRSLRQPKAAKGAPLRRSVQAKAMLYWEGQLHTAEVTSLGLDGLDLALEPQIVKQLHQHWKTNPLIGLELQNQRLVAQIRGADLANGRPNRVQLVFPSQLERQQRSKVQNLLDNLPVLV
;
A
#
# COMPACT_ATOMS: atom_id res chain seq x y z
N MET A 1 62.56 -28.16 7.77
CA MET A 1 62.43 -29.44 8.49
C MET A 1 62.30 -29.13 9.98
N SER A 2 61.27 -29.70 10.62
CA SER A 2 61.12 -30.01 12.07
C SER A 2 61.27 -28.84 13.08
N THR A 3 60.17 -28.29 13.63
CA THR A 3 59.45 -28.71 14.89
C THR A 3 60.18 -28.23 16.15
N ASP A 4 59.60 -27.83 17.29
CA ASP A 4 58.25 -27.81 17.88
C ASP A 4 58.40 -26.96 19.17
N SER A 5 57.47 -26.07 19.55
CA SER A 5 56.41 -26.24 20.59
C SER A 5 56.91 -26.70 21.99
N ASN A 6 56.40 -26.26 23.15
CA ASN A 6 55.12 -25.67 23.50
C ASN A 6 55.06 -25.19 24.97
N LYS A 7 54.06 -24.33 25.26
CA LYS A 7 53.33 -24.04 26.52
C LYS A 7 53.85 -23.04 27.57
N MET A 8 53.16 -21.89 27.61
CA MET A 8 52.95 -20.99 28.76
C MET A 8 51.65 -21.32 29.53
N PRO A 9 51.52 -20.88 30.79
CA PRO A 9 50.23 -20.55 31.40
C PRO A 9 50.10 -19.07 31.84
N GLN A 10 48.90 -18.55 31.57
CA GLN A 10 48.05 -17.61 32.34
C GLN A 10 48.65 -16.40 33.09
N GLY A 11 48.18 -15.20 32.67
CA GLY A 11 48.12 -14.02 33.53
C GLY A 11 47.31 -12.88 32.90
N SER A 12 46.26 -12.42 33.60
CA SER A 12 45.76 -11.02 33.67
C SER A 12 44.24 -10.84 33.73
N GLN A 13 43.64 -11.23 34.86
CA GLN A 13 42.38 -10.64 35.33
C GLN A 13 42.69 -9.54 36.37
N SER A 14 43.04 -8.32 35.95
CA SER A 14 42.95 -7.16 36.86
C SER A 14 42.87 -5.75 36.22
N ARG A 15 42.73 -5.62 34.89
CA ARG A 15 42.64 -4.29 34.24
C ARG A 15 41.27 -3.87 33.68
N ARG A 16 40.20 -4.64 33.93
CA ARG A 16 38.86 -4.36 33.36
C ARG A 16 37.86 -3.62 34.27
N ALA A 17 38.25 -3.25 35.50
CA ALA A 17 37.31 -2.69 36.49
C ALA A 17 37.36 -1.16 36.68
N LYS A 18 38.18 -0.39 35.94
CA LYS A 18 38.32 1.07 36.15
C LYS A 18 38.00 1.97 34.94
N MET A 19 37.26 1.46 33.95
CA MET A 19 36.91 2.22 32.73
C MET A 19 35.40 2.22 32.42
N LYS A 20 34.55 2.20 33.45
CA LYS A 20 33.08 2.17 33.32
C LYS A 20 32.32 3.32 34.00
N ALA A 21 32.99 4.43 34.27
CA ALA A 21 32.37 5.59 34.92
C ALA A 21 32.93 6.92 34.40
N ARG A 22 32.82 7.19 33.09
CA ARG A 22 33.02 8.53 32.50
C ARG A 22 32.35 8.59 31.12
N GLY A 23 31.04 8.76 31.15
CA GLY A 23 30.19 8.97 29.99
C GLY A 23 28.94 9.75 30.42
N LYS A 24 29.14 10.86 31.15
CA LYS A 24 28.08 11.84 31.39
C LYS A 24 28.04 12.72 30.16
N SER A 25 26.90 12.72 29.47
CA SER A 25 26.56 13.62 28.40
C SER A 25 26.61 15.07 28.90
N ASN A 26 27.54 15.87 28.38
CA ASN A 26 27.47 17.32 28.48
C ASN A 26 26.48 17.82 27.42
N LEU A 27 25.18 17.59 27.66
CA LEU A 27 24.13 18.43 27.07
C LEU A 27 24.05 19.69 27.96
N PRO A 28 24.00 20.91 27.39
CA PRO A 28 23.68 22.08 28.19
C PRO A 28 22.34 21.81 28.87
N LYS A 29 22.32 21.89 30.21
CA LYS A 29 21.08 21.90 30.98
C LYS A 29 20.33 23.17 30.61
N LEU A 30 19.51 23.12 29.55
CA LEU A 30 18.42 24.08 29.39
C LEU A 30 17.47 23.84 30.56
N ASN A 31 17.66 24.63 31.61
CA ASN A 31 16.78 24.71 32.76
C ASN A 31 15.52 25.49 32.35
N ILE A 32 14.81 25.00 31.33
CA ILE A 32 13.46 25.46 31.03
C ILE A 32 12.57 24.76 32.05
N GLY A 33 11.96 25.53 32.93
CA GLY A 33 11.18 25.01 34.04
C GLY A 33 10.08 24.05 33.59
N LEU A 34 10.28 22.75 33.81
CA LEU A 34 9.22 21.73 33.74
C LEU A 34 7.99 22.10 34.59
N LYS A 35 8.18 22.91 35.64
CA LYS A 35 7.09 23.48 36.45
C LYS A 35 6.26 24.55 35.70
N SER A 36 6.86 25.31 34.78
CA SER A 36 6.17 26.34 33.99
C SER A 36 5.23 25.73 32.95
N ILE A 37 5.61 24.59 32.36
CA ILE A 37 4.75 23.85 31.40
C ILE A 37 3.60 23.16 32.15
N ALA A 38 3.83 22.69 33.37
CA ALA A 38 2.76 22.15 34.22
C ALA A 38 1.72 23.22 34.63
N SER A 39 2.13 24.48 34.80
CA SER A 39 1.23 25.62 35.07
C SER A 39 0.57 26.20 33.81
N GLN A 40 1.15 25.96 32.63
CA GLN A 40 0.60 26.30 31.33
C GLN A 40 0.03 25.05 30.64
N ARG A 41 -0.76 24.25 31.35
CA ARG A 41 -1.70 23.33 30.71
C ARG A 41 -2.90 24.15 30.27
N PRO A 42 -3.01 24.63 29.02
CA PRO A 42 -4.30 25.07 28.53
C PRO A 42 -5.24 23.88 28.62
N SER A 43 -6.44 24.12 29.14
CA SER A 43 -7.56 23.21 29.06
C SER A 43 -7.78 22.85 27.59
N ASP A 44 -7.32 21.67 27.18
CA ASP A 44 -7.46 21.17 25.82
C ASP A 44 -8.96 20.94 25.54
N PRO A 45 -9.55 21.58 24.51
CA PRO A 45 -10.99 21.48 24.22
C PRO A 45 -11.43 20.12 23.63
N GLY A 46 -10.52 19.13 23.49
CA GLY A 46 -10.80 17.85 22.82
C GLY A 46 -11.71 16.88 23.57
N LEU A 47 -11.78 16.98 24.91
CA LEU A 47 -12.89 16.47 25.69
C LEU A 47 -13.13 17.46 26.82
N HIS A 48 -14.27 18.15 26.77
CA HIS A 48 -14.91 18.52 28.03
C HIS A 48 -14.83 17.32 28.98
N ARG A 49 -14.52 17.57 30.26
CA ARG A 49 -14.96 16.66 31.33
C ARG A 49 -16.38 16.27 30.96
N MET A 50 -16.60 15.01 30.56
CA MET A 50 -17.94 14.55 30.27
C MET A 50 -18.78 15.03 31.44
N SER A 51 -19.81 15.83 31.17
CA SER A 51 -20.58 16.39 32.26
C SER A 51 -21.07 15.22 33.11
N SER A 52 -21.20 15.40 34.43
CA SER A 52 -21.74 14.35 35.30
C SER A 52 -23.06 13.77 34.73
N GLN A 53 -23.83 14.61 34.03
CA GLN A 53 -25.02 14.24 33.27
C GLN A 53 -24.75 13.31 32.08
N GLN A 54 -23.70 13.54 31.27
CA GLN A 54 -23.32 12.65 30.16
C GLN A 54 -22.82 11.30 30.66
N ILE A 55 -22.04 11.29 31.75
CA ILE A 55 -21.59 10.04 32.38
C ILE A 55 -22.80 9.29 32.94
N ALA A 56 -23.69 9.98 33.66
CA ALA A 56 -24.92 9.40 34.17
C ALA A 56 -25.79 8.83 33.03
N LEU A 57 -25.92 9.54 31.91
CA LEU A 57 -26.65 9.07 30.74
C LEU A 57 -26.04 7.81 30.14
N LEU A 58 -24.71 7.75 29.98
CA LEU A 58 -24.03 6.54 29.51
C LEU A 58 -24.23 5.35 30.46
N VAL A 59 -24.16 5.59 31.77
CA VAL A 59 -24.41 4.55 32.79
C VAL A 59 -25.86 4.07 32.71
N VAL A 60 -26.83 4.99 32.62
CA VAL A 60 -28.25 4.65 32.44
C VAL A 60 -28.47 3.85 31.16
N MET A 61 -27.89 4.28 30.03
CA MET A 61 -27.97 3.54 28.78
C MET A 61 -27.33 2.15 28.88
N ALA A 62 -26.20 2.00 29.56
CA ALA A 62 -25.57 0.71 29.80
C ALA A 62 -26.47 -0.21 30.65
N VAL A 63 -27.06 0.32 31.71
CA VAL A 63 -28.01 -0.41 32.58
C VAL A 63 -29.26 -0.82 31.80
N LEU A 64 -29.83 0.07 30.98
CA LEU A 64 -30.99 -0.22 30.14
C LEU A 64 -30.70 -1.26 29.05
N ASN A 65 -29.43 -1.45 28.66
CA ASN A 65 -29.03 -2.50 27.74
C ASN A 65 -28.90 -3.89 28.41
N VAL A 66 -28.75 -3.97 29.73
CA VAL A 66 -28.55 -5.25 30.44
C VAL A 66 -29.67 -6.26 30.14
N PRO A 67 -30.97 -5.90 30.21
CA PRO A 67 -32.04 -6.85 29.87
C PRO A 67 -31.94 -7.40 28.45
N LEU A 68 -31.54 -6.59 27.47
CA LEU A 68 -31.36 -7.03 26.08
C LEU A 68 -30.22 -8.04 25.94
N ILE A 69 -29.21 -7.95 26.80
CA ILE A 69 -28.05 -8.85 26.80
C ILE A 69 -28.39 -10.17 27.49
N VAL A 70 -29.01 -10.13 28.68
CA VAL A 70 -29.16 -11.32 29.53
C VAL A 70 -30.50 -12.04 29.37
N ALA A 71 -31.50 -11.42 28.72
CA ALA A 71 -32.83 -12.03 28.60
C ALA A 71 -32.74 -13.41 27.92
N PRO A 72 -33.23 -14.47 28.58
CA PRO A 72 -33.27 -15.80 27.97
C PRO A 72 -34.31 -15.79 26.84
N LEU A 73 -33.89 -16.22 25.65
CA LEU A 73 -34.77 -16.40 24.51
C LEU A 73 -34.68 -17.85 24.06
N THR A 74 -35.81 -18.42 23.66
CA THR A 74 -35.79 -19.71 22.94
C THR A 74 -35.04 -19.54 21.61
N VAL A 75 -34.57 -20.66 21.04
CA VAL A 75 -33.77 -20.62 19.79
C VAL A 75 -34.50 -19.88 18.66
N TRP A 76 -35.79 -20.14 18.47
CA TRP A 76 -36.58 -19.48 17.43
C TRP A 76 -36.80 -17.98 17.73
N GLN A 77 -36.97 -17.58 19.00
CA GLN A 77 -37.09 -16.17 19.39
C GLN A 77 -35.81 -15.42 19.08
N GLN A 78 -34.67 -16.00 19.46
CA GLN A 78 -33.35 -15.46 19.17
C GLN A 78 -33.12 -15.39 17.65
N ALA A 79 -33.56 -16.39 16.88
CA ALA A 79 -33.41 -16.38 15.43
C ALA A 79 -34.18 -15.22 14.78
N VAL A 80 -35.45 -15.05 15.15
CA VAL A 80 -36.28 -13.94 14.65
C VAL A 80 -35.69 -12.58 15.05
N ALA A 81 -35.31 -12.42 16.32
CA ALA A 81 -34.66 -11.20 16.80
C ALA A 81 -33.35 -10.93 16.06
N GLY A 82 -32.50 -11.94 15.91
CA GLY A 82 -31.21 -11.85 15.23
C GLY A 82 -31.34 -11.46 13.77
N ILE A 83 -32.28 -12.07 13.03
CA ILE A 83 -32.57 -11.74 11.62
C ILE A 83 -33.11 -10.31 11.52
N GLY A 84 -34.05 -9.93 12.38
CA GLY A 84 -34.60 -8.58 12.42
C GLY A 84 -33.53 -7.51 12.68
N LEU A 85 -32.66 -7.75 13.67
CA LEU A 85 -31.53 -6.87 13.98
C LEU A 85 -30.54 -6.78 12.83
N ALA A 86 -30.21 -7.91 12.19
CA ALA A 86 -29.32 -7.92 11.03
C ALA A 86 -29.93 -7.15 9.84
N ALA A 87 -31.24 -7.27 9.59
CA ALA A 87 -31.93 -6.53 8.53
C ALA A 87 -31.94 -5.01 8.80
N VAL A 88 -32.24 -4.60 10.04
CA VAL A 88 -32.16 -3.20 10.48
C VAL A 88 -30.72 -2.68 10.35
N GLY A 89 -29.74 -3.48 10.76
CA GLY A 89 -28.33 -3.14 10.64
C GLY A 89 -27.86 -2.99 9.20
N TYR A 90 -28.30 -3.88 8.31
CA TYR A 90 -28.01 -3.79 6.88
C TYR A 90 -28.57 -2.49 6.29
N TRP A 91 -29.84 -2.18 6.57
CA TRP A 91 -30.47 -0.94 6.12
C TRP A 91 -29.74 0.29 6.65
N ALA A 92 -29.47 0.34 7.95
CA ALA A 92 -28.78 1.47 8.57
C ALA A 92 -27.33 1.62 8.05
N SER A 93 -26.65 0.54 7.64
CA SER A 93 -25.27 0.60 7.09
C SER A 93 -25.13 1.41 5.80
N ARG A 94 -26.25 1.65 5.10
CA ARG A 94 -26.31 2.47 3.89
C ARG A 94 -26.47 3.96 4.19
N ILE A 95 -26.79 4.32 5.42
CA ILE A 95 -27.08 5.70 5.85
C ILE A 95 -25.96 6.16 6.80
N SER A 96 -25.10 7.07 6.32
CA SER A 96 -23.90 7.50 7.06
C SER A 96 -24.18 8.10 8.44
N THR A 97 -25.33 8.75 8.62
CA THR A 97 -25.75 9.38 9.88
C THR A 97 -26.21 8.38 10.95
N LEU A 98 -26.44 7.12 10.60
CA LEU A 98 -26.87 6.06 11.53
C LEU A 98 -25.72 5.20 12.06
N ARG A 99 -24.46 5.61 11.82
CA ARG A 99 -23.30 4.82 12.20
C ARG A 99 -23.21 4.60 13.72
N GLU A 100 -23.43 5.63 14.54
CA GLU A 100 -23.37 5.52 15.99
C GLU A 100 -24.46 4.56 16.52
N PHE A 101 -25.63 4.58 15.90
CA PHE A 101 -26.70 3.63 16.18
C PHE A 101 -26.28 2.20 15.85
N LEU A 102 -25.65 1.97 14.69
CA LEU A 102 -25.10 0.65 14.32
C LEU A 102 -24.03 0.16 15.29
N VAL A 103 -23.14 1.04 15.74
CA VAL A 103 -22.11 0.72 16.73
C VAL A 103 -22.77 0.28 18.05
N GLY A 104 -23.81 0.98 18.50
CA GLY A 104 -24.59 0.59 19.67
C GLY A 104 -25.25 -0.77 19.49
N LEU A 105 -25.94 -0.98 18.36
CA LEU A 105 -26.61 -2.23 18.01
C LEU A 105 -25.64 -3.42 17.97
N SER A 106 -24.49 -3.25 17.30
CA SER A 106 -23.43 -4.25 17.25
C SER A 106 -22.88 -4.54 18.63
N THR A 107 -22.63 -3.51 19.45
CA THR A 107 -22.09 -3.68 20.80
C THR A 107 -23.04 -4.52 21.66
N THR A 108 -24.34 -4.17 21.69
CA THR A 108 -25.35 -4.92 22.46
C THR A 108 -25.45 -6.37 21.99
N CYS A 109 -25.46 -6.61 20.68
CA CYS A 109 -25.54 -7.96 20.14
C CYS A 109 -24.28 -8.79 20.41
N THR A 110 -23.09 -8.18 20.32
CA THR A 110 -21.82 -8.81 20.66
C THR A 110 -21.75 -9.17 22.14
N LEU A 111 -22.20 -8.29 23.04
CA LEU A 111 -22.25 -8.57 24.47
C LEU A 111 -23.26 -9.69 24.79
N ARG A 112 -24.41 -9.73 24.12
CA ARG A 112 -25.38 -10.84 24.22
C ARG A 112 -24.76 -12.17 23.80
N TYR A 113 -24.02 -12.19 22.69
CA TYR A 113 -23.30 -13.38 22.25
C TYR A 113 -22.22 -13.81 23.25
N LEU A 114 -21.42 -12.87 23.78
CA LEU A 114 -20.41 -13.19 24.78
C LEU A 114 -21.03 -13.73 26.08
N TYR A 115 -22.16 -13.17 26.51
CA TYR A 115 -22.91 -13.68 27.65
C TYR A 115 -23.33 -15.13 27.41
N TYR A 116 -24.01 -15.42 26.29
CA TYR A 116 -24.35 -16.79 25.87
C TYR A 116 -23.13 -17.71 25.82
N ARG A 117 -22.01 -17.24 25.27
CA ARG A 117 -20.77 -18.02 25.19
C ARG A 117 -20.27 -18.42 26.58
N ALA A 118 -20.20 -17.45 27.49
CA ALA A 118 -19.69 -17.63 28.84
C ALA A 118 -20.61 -18.50 29.73
N THR A 119 -21.93 -18.38 29.60
CA THR A 119 -22.88 -19.07 30.50
C THR A 119 -23.31 -20.43 30.00
N ASN A 120 -23.43 -20.64 28.68
CA ASN A 120 -24.09 -21.84 28.13
C ASN A 120 -23.13 -22.80 27.43
N THR A 121 -21.99 -22.32 26.92
CA THR A 121 -21.22 -23.10 25.92
C THR A 121 -19.75 -23.33 26.24
N LEU A 122 -19.27 -22.89 27.41
CA LEU A 122 -17.94 -23.27 27.89
C LEU A 122 -17.91 -24.78 28.18
N ASN A 123 -16.94 -25.48 27.58
CA ASN A 123 -16.78 -26.92 27.75
C ASN A 123 -15.66 -27.20 28.76
N LEU A 124 -16.04 -27.50 30.00
CA LEU A 124 -15.12 -27.75 31.11
C LEU A 124 -15.10 -29.24 31.53
N ASP A 125 -15.63 -30.12 30.68
CA ASP A 125 -15.90 -31.52 31.05
C ASP A 125 -14.61 -32.36 31.18
N ASN A 126 -13.55 -32.00 30.43
CA ASN A 126 -12.23 -32.63 30.55
C ASN A 126 -11.10 -31.63 30.21
N PRO A 127 -9.82 -31.94 30.53
CA PRO A 127 -8.72 -31.00 30.32
C PRO A 127 -8.49 -30.55 28.88
N LEU A 128 -8.66 -31.44 27.88
CA LEU A 128 -8.45 -31.11 26.48
C LEU A 128 -9.55 -30.18 25.95
N ASN A 129 -10.82 -30.51 26.24
CA ASN A 129 -11.96 -29.65 25.91
C ASN A 129 -11.86 -28.31 26.64
N THR A 130 -11.45 -28.31 27.91
CA THR A 130 -11.23 -27.09 28.70
C THR A 130 -10.20 -26.19 28.03
N ALA A 131 -9.04 -26.74 27.66
CA ALA A 131 -7.98 -25.99 27.00
C ALA A 131 -8.44 -25.42 25.65
N ALA A 132 -9.11 -26.23 24.82
CA ALA A 132 -9.62 -25.79 23.53
C ALA A 132 -10.72 -24.73 23.66
N SER A 133 -11.61 -24.89 24.65
CA SER A 133 -12.72 -23.97 24.92
C SER A 133 -12.21 -22.63 25.42
N LEU A 134 -11.26 -22.61 26.36
CA LEU A 134 -10.62 -21.39 26.85
C LEU A 134 -9.76 -20.71 25.78
N MET A 135 -9.10 -21.48 24.91
CA MET A 135 -8.35 -20.93 23.77
C MET A 135 -9.29 -20.18 22.81
N LEU A 136 -10.39 -20.82 22.40
CA LEU A 136 -11.36 -20.20 21.49
C LEU A 136 -12.04 -19.00 22.15
N PHE A 137 -12.51 -19.13 23.39
CA PHE A 137 -13.16 -18.04 24.11
C PHE A 137 -12.20 -16.86 24.35
N GLY A 138 -10.93 -17.12 24.65
CA GLY A 138 -9.89 -16.09 24.75
C GLY A 138 -9.65 -15.36 23.43
N ALA A 139 -9.68 -16.08 22.30
CA ALA A 139 -9.60 -15.49 20.97
C ALA A 139 -10.81 -14.60 20.64
N GLU A 140 -12.02 -15.05 21.02
CA GLU A 140 -13.26 -14.28 20.88
C GLU A 140 -13.23 -13.00 21.74
N LEU A 141 -12.78 -13.09 23.00
CA LEU A 141 -12.62 -11.94 23.89
C LEU A 141 -11.63 -10.92 23.33
N TYR A 142 -10.51 -11.39 22.78
CA TYR A 142 -9.57 -10.51 22.08
C TYR A 142 -10.24 -9.80 20.90
N ALA A 143 -10.96 -10.54 20.04
CA ALA A 143 -11.60 -9.97 18.87
C ALA A 143 -12.65 -8.91 19.26
N VAL A 144 -13.44 -9.18 20.31
CA VAL A 144 -14.41 -8.21 20.84
C VAL A 144 -13.70 -6.99 21.43
N LEU A 145 -12.61 -7.18 22.18
CA LEU A 145 -11.85 -6.06 22.73
C LEU A 145 -11.31 -5.15 21.61
N VAL A 146 -10.72 -5.72 20.56
CA VAL A 146 -10.23 -4.97 19.40
C VAL A 146 -11.38 -4.28 18.67
N LEU A 147 -12.55 -4.92 18.54
CA LEU A 147 -13.75 -4.32 17.94
C LEU A 147 -14.19 -3.07 18.71
N LEU A 148 -14.32 -3.18 20.04
CA LEU A 148 -14.75 -2.07 20.91
C LEU A 148 -13.73 -0.93 20.92
N LEU A 149 -12.43 -1.26 20.97
CA LEU A 149 -11.36 -0.27 20.85
C LEU A 149 -11.37 0.42 19.48
N GLY A 150 -11.63 -0.33 18.41
CA GLY A 150 -11.78 0.21 17.05
C GLY A 150 -12.96 1.18 16.94
N TYR A 151 -14.11 0.86 17.55
CA TYR A 151 -15.27 1.75 17.61
C TYR A 151 -14.96 3.03 18.39
N PHE A 152 -14.32 2.92 19.54
CA PHE A 152 -13.88 4.07 20.32
C PHE A 152 -12.92 4.96 19.51
N GLN A 153 -11.90 4.34 18.93
CA GLN A 153 -10.85 5.02 18.17
C GLN A 153 -11.40 5.75 16.94
N THR A 154 -12.43 5.20 16.29
CA THR A 154 -13.01 5.75 15.06
C THR A 154 -14.39 6.36 15.27
N ILE A 155 -14.76 6.72 16.50
CA ILE A 155 -16.09 7.30 16.78
C ILE A 155 -16.33 8.57 15.95
N ARG A 156 -15.28 9.38 15.77
CA ARG A 156 -15.25 10.56 14.90
C ARG A 156 -13.93 10.59 14.15
N LEU A 157 -13.98 11.02 12.88
CA LEU A 157 -12.79 11.19 12.06
C LEU A 157 -12.49 12.68 11.87
N THR A 158 -11.35 13.14 12.36
CA THR A 158 -10.95 14.54 12.18
C THR A 158 -10.54 14.80 10.74
N ALA A 159 -10.93 15.95 10.20
CA ALA A 159 -10.43 16.50 8.95
C ALA A 159 -9.90 17.90 9.22
N ARG A 160 -8.60 18.10 9.04
CA ARG A 160 -7.95 19.38 9.31
C ARG A 160 -7.69 20.14 8.02
N ARG A 161 -7.74 21.46 8.13
CA ARG A 161 -7.24 22.38 7.09
C ARG A 161 -5.96 23.03 7.63
N PRO A 162 -4.94 23.24 6.79
CA PRO A 162 -3.72 23.88 7.23
C PRO A 162 -4.02 25.34 7.62
N PRO A 163 -3.55 25.81 8.78
CA PRO A 163 -3.58 27.23 9.11
C PRO A 163 -2.76 28.03 8.08
N ALA A 164 -3.21 29.25 7.77
CA ALA A 164 -2.45 30.15 6.92
C ALA A 164 -1.10 30.47 7.59
N LEU A 165 -0.03 30.52 6.80
CA LEU A 165 1.27 30.99 7.27
C LEU A 165 1.26 32.51 7.47
N PRO A 166 2.17 33.06 8.28
CA PRO A 166 2.41 34.50 8.34
C PRO A 166 2.64 35.10 6.95
N LEU A 167 2.20 36.35 6.75
CA LEU A 167 2.34 37.05 5.47
C LEU A 167 3.81 37.26 5.10
N GLU A 168 4.62 37.67 6.07
CA GLU A 168 6.05 37.89 5.89
C GLU A 168 6.79 36.54 5.94
N VAL A 169 7.64 36.30 4.95
CA VAL A 169 8.40 35.06 4.78
C VAL A 169 9.52 34.95 5.81
N GLU A 170 9.99 36.09 6.31
CA GLU A 170 11.03 36.22 7.32
C GLU A 170 10.59 35.63 8.67
N ASP A 171 9.27 35.61 8.94
CA ASP A 171 8.67 35.03 10.15
C ASP A 171 8.51 33.51 10.04
N TRP A 172 8.80 32.92 8.89
CA TRP A 172 8.65 31.48 8.68
C TRP A 172 9.78 30.71 9.38
N PRO A 173 9.46 29.70 10.22
CA PRO A 173 10.47 28.97 10.97
C PRO A 173 11.45 28.24 10.05
N LYS A 174 12.71 28.13 10.48
CA LYS A 174 13.72 27.38 9.72
C LYS A 174 13.41 25.89 9.75
N VAL A 175 13.47 25.21 8.61
CA VAL A 175 13.17 23.77 8.48
C VAL A 175 14.39 23.00 7.97
N ASP A 176 14.85 22.02 8.74
CA ASP A 176 15.83 21.05 8.25
C ASP A 176 15.10 19.82 7.69
N VAL A 177 15.42 19.43 6.47
CA VAL A 177 14.88 18.24 5.81
C VAL A 177 15.91 17.11 5.91
N TYR A 178 15.55 16.04 6.60
CA TYR A 178 16.41 14.88 6.83
C TYR A 178 16.01 13.69 5.98
N ILE A 179 16.99 13.13 5.27
CA ILE A 179 16.85 11.96 4.41
C ILE A 179 17.82 10.86 4.90
N PRO A 180 17.49 10.09 5.95
CA PRO A 180 18.29 8.96 6.40
C PRO A 180 18.37 7.84 5.35
N THR A 181 19.58 7.30 5.18
CA THR A 181 19.85 6.18 4.27
C THR A 181 20.94 5.26 4.84
N TYR A 182 20.89 3.97 4.47
CA TYR A 182 21.85 2.95 4.88
C TYR A 182 22.45 2.18 3.70
N ASN A 183 21.63 1.51 2.89
CA ASN A 183 22.08 0.67 1.78
C ASN A 183 21.30 0.85 0.48
N GLU A 184 20.36 1.81 0.45
CA GLU A 184 19.49 2.05 -0.70
C GLU A 184 20.28 2.62 -1.88
N ALA A 185 19.92 2.28 -3.11
CA ALA A 185 20.64 2.74 -4.30
C ALA A 185 20.70 4.29 -4.37
N VAL A 186 21.79 4.84 -4.90
CA VAL A 186 22.01 6.31 -4.96
C VAL A 186 20.91 6.99 -5.77
N GLU A 187 20.39 6.30 -6.79
CA GLU A 187 19.29 6.74 -7.63
C GLU A 187 17.97 6.89 -6.86
N ILE A 188 17.72 6.04 -5.85
CA ILE A 188 16.55 6.17 -4.97
C ILE A 188 16.72 7.42 -4.09
N VAL A 189 17.90 7.60 -3.49
CA VAL A 189 18.19 8.77 -2.64
C VAL A 189 18.13 10.07 -3.45
N ARG A 190 18.64 10.06 -4.69
CA ARG A 190 18.65 11.23 -5.61
C ARG A 190 17.24 11.74 -5.85
N LYS A 191 16.27 10.86 -6.14
CA LYS A 191 14.87 11.25 -6.39
C LYS A 191 14.26 11.98 -5.19
N THR A 192 14.46 11.44 -3.99
CA THR A 192 13.95 12.04 -2.76
C THR A 192 14.65 13.35 -2.42
N ALA A 193 15.97 13.44 -2.63
CA ALA A 193 16.74 14.66 -2.42
C ALA A 193 16.32 15.78 -3.39
N LEU A 194 16.13 15.47 -4.67
CA LEU A 194 15.61 16.42 -5.66
C LEU A 194 14.19 16.90 -5.30
N GLY A 195 13.31 15.97 -4.91
CA GLY A 195 11.98 16.33 -4.40
C GLY A 195 12.07 17.29 -3.22
N ALA A 196 12.92 17.00 -2.24
CA ALA A 196 13.14 17.84 -1.05
C ALA A 196 13.71 19.23 -1.40
N LEU A 197 14.65 19.31 -2.34
CA LEU A 197 15.20 20.59 -2.83
C LEU A 197 14.13 21.42 -3.54
N SER A 198 13.20 20.77 -4.25
CA SER A 198 12.10 21.40 -4.99
C SER A 198 10.93 21.89 -4.12
N VAL A 199 10.95 21.61 -2.81
CA VAL A 199 9.91 22.07 -1.88
C VAL A 199 9.82 23.60 -1.88
N ASP A 200 8.63 24.14 -2.06
CA ASP A 200 8.35 25.58 -2.17
C ASP A 200 8.34 26.24 -0.77
N TYR A 201 9.53 26.28 -0.17
CA TYR A 201 9.78 26.87 1.14
C TYR A 201 11.20 27.46 1.17
N PRO A 202 11.37 28.78 1.39
CA PRO A 202 12.66 29.45 1.30
C PRO A 202 13.59 29.13 2.49
N ASN A 203 13.04 29.08 3.71
CA ASN A 203 13.83 28.85 4.93
C ASN A 203 14.07 27.35 5.20
N LYS A 204 14.55 26.60 4.19
CA LYS A 204 14.83 25.17 4.31
C LYS A 204 16.29 24.79 4.02
N ALA A 205 16.78 23.76 4.69
CA ALA A 205 18.07 23.13 4.38
C ALA A 205 17.90 21.61 4.26
N VAL A 206 18.48 20.98 3.23
CA VAL A 206 18.31 19.55 2.95
C VAL A 206 19.59 18.79 3.29
N TYR A 207 19.44 17.71 4.07
CA TYR A 207 20.53 16.87 4.55
C TYR A 207 20.26 15.38 4.30
N ILE A 208 21.13 14.73 3.54
CA ILE A 208 21.22 13.27 3.47
C ILE A 208 22.00 12.78 4.69
N LEU A 209 21.40 11.87 5.46
CA LEU A 209 22.03 11.29 6.64
C LEU A 209 22.52 9.87 6.31
N ASP A 210 23.80 9.71 5.98
CA ASP A 210 24.34 8.44 5.51
C ASP A 210 24.97 7.58 6.62
N ASP A 211 24.27 6.50 6.95
CA ASP A 211 24.73 5.45 7.87
C ASP A 211 25.42 4.28 7.14
N GLY A 212 25.56 4.35 5.80
CA GLY A 212 26.06 3.30 4.92
C GLY A 212 27.57 3.04 4.94
N ARG A 213 28.24 3.19 6.09
CA ARG A 213 29.71 3.08 6.21
C ARG A 213 30.31 1.77 5.70
N LYS A 214 29.51 0.70 5.64
CA LYS A 214 29.91 -0.62 5.13
C LYS A 214 29.96 -0.68 3.60
N PHE A 215 29.49 0.37 2.92
CA PHE A 215 29.37 0.47 1.46
C PHE A 215 30.18 1.69 0.96
N PRO A 216 31.52 1.65 0.99
CA PRO A 216 32.36 2.80 0.69
C PRO A 216 32.19 3.32 -0.75
N GLU A 217 32.05 2.43 -1.73
CA GLU A 217 31.82 2.82 -3.13
C GLU A 217 30.48 3.55 -3.30
N ARG A 218 29.42 3.03 -2.69
CA ARG A 218 28.10 3.68 -2.64
C ARG A 218 28.21 5.06 -1.99
N ARG A 219 28.93 5.18 -0.87
CA ARG A 219 29.14 6.46 -0.18
C ARG A 219 29.85 7.47 -1.07
N LYS A 220 30.86 7.05 -1.83
CA LYS A 220 31.56 7.92 -2.79
C LYS A 220 30.61 8.44 -3.87
N GLN A 221 29.79 7.56 -4.45
CA GLN A 221 28.77 7.93 -5.42
C GLN A 221 27.72 8.88 -4.82
N LEU A 222 27.29 8.61 -3.58
CA LEU A 222 26.32 9.44 -2.86
C LEU A 222 26.85 10.86 -2.61
N LEU A 223 28.13 10.99 -2.21
CA LEU A 223 28.79 12.29 -2.00
C LEU A 223 28.90 13.07 -3.31
N ALA A 224 29.31 12.42 -4.40
CA ALA A 224 29.38 13.06 -5.72
C ALA A 224 28.01 13.53 -6.20
N MET A 225 26.97 12.70 -6.03
CA MET A 225 25.58 13.06 -6.35
C MET A 225 25.11 14.25 -5.51
N ALA A 226 25.39 14.25 -4.21
CA ALA A 226 24.99 15.33 -3.31
C ALA A 226 25.67 16.66 -3.65
N GLU A 227 26.94 16.63 -4.03
CA GLU A 227 27.68 17.80 -4.52
C GLU A 227 27.08 18.33 -5.83
N GLU A 228 26.77 17.44 -6.78
CA GLU A 228 26.15 17.77 -8.07
C GLU A 228 24.80 18.49 -7.89
N ILE A 229 23.93 18.00 -7.01
CA ILE A 229 22.58 18.59 -6.81
C ILE A 229 22.53 19.68 -5.74
N GLY A 230 23.63 19.93 -5.01
CA GLY A 230 23.70 20.96 -3.97
C GLY A 230 23.03 20.58 -2.65
N CYS A 231 23.15 19.32 -2.21
CA CYS A 231 22.58 18.80 -0.96
C CYS A 231 23.65 18.54 0.10
N GLY A 232 23.35 18.81 1.37
CA GLY A 232 24.26 18.51 2.48
C GLY A 232 24.31 17.01 2.79
N VAL A 233 25.48 16.49 3.20
CA VAL A 233 25.61 15.10 3.66
C VAL A 233 26.19 15.07 5.07
N LEU A 234 25.51 14.37 5.98
CA LEU A 234 25.97 14.15 7.34
C LEU A 234 26.23 12.67 7.57
N THR A 235 27.36 12.35 8.19
CA THR A 235 27.76 10.98 8.56
C THR A 235 28.14 10.90 10.03
N ARG A 236 28.25 9.69 10.57
CA ARG A 236 28.72 9.44 11.95
C ARG A 236 29.64 8.23 12.03
N ASP A 237 30.40 8.16 13.12
CA ASP A 237 31.48 7.18 13.29
C ASP A 237 31.03 5.82 13.85
N ASN A 238 29.73 5.65 14.12
CA ASN A 238 29.10 4.42 14.62
C ASN A 238 27.75 4.18 13.94
N ASN A 239 27.14 3.01 14.15
CA ASN A 239 25.79 2.67 13.66
C ASN A 239 24.82 2.37 14.82
N ASP A 240 25.08 2.93 15.99
CA ASP A 240 24.28 2.67 17.19
C ASP A 240 22.84 3.17 16.98
N HIS A 241 21.85 2.37 17.38
CA HIS A 241 20.42 2.72 17.29
C HIS A 241 19.90 3.04 15.86
N ALA A 242 20.57 2.54 14.81
CA ALA A 242 20.11 2.61 13.42
C ALA A 242 19.60 4.02 13.02
N LYS A 243 18.42 4.11 12.39
CA LYS A 243 17.81 5.36 11.91
C LYS A 243 17.61 6.40 13.01
N ALA A 244 17.12 6.00 14.19
CA ALA A 244 16.95 6.88 15.34
C ALA A 244 18.28 7.53 15.76
N GLY A 245 19.35 6.73 15.85
CA GLY A 245 20.69 7.21 16.19
C GLY A 245 21.26 8.16 15.13
N ASN A 246 20.99 7.90 13.86
CA ASN A 246 21.40 8.74 12.73
C ASN A 246 20.72 10.12 12.79
N ILE A 247 19.39 10.16 12.95
CA ILE A 247 18.63 11.41 13.11
C ILE A 247 19.10 12.18 14.36
N ASN A 248 19.29 11.49 15.48
CA ASN A 248 19.76 12.12 16.71
C ASN A 248 21.17 12.71 16.58
N ALA A 249 22.04 12.14 15.74
CA ALA A 249 23.35 12.72 15.44
C ALA A 249 23.23 14.01 14.61
N ALA A 250 22.31 14.04 13.63
CA ALA A 250 22.03 15.23 12.82
C ALA A 250 21.40 16.36 13.64
N LEU A 251 20.50 16.04 14.58
CA LEU A 251 19.89 17.01 15.49
C LEU A 251 20.90 17.82 16.32
N ARG A 252 22.12 17.30 16.50
CA ARG A 252 23.20 18.00 17.23
C ARG A 252 24.08 18.90 16.34
N ARG A 253 23.93 18.83 15.02
CA ARG A 253 24.84 19.48 14.04
C ARG A 253 24.13 20.46 13.11
N THR A 254 22.84 20.67 13.34
CA THR A 254 21.96 21.51 12.53
C THR A 254 21.07 22.32 13.48
N ASP A 255 20.40 23.33 12.98
CA ASP A 255 19.84 24.43 13.78
C ASP A 255 18.41 24.86 13.36
N GLY A 256 17.73 24.13 12.47
CA GLY A 256 16.34 24.44 12.10
C GLY A 256 15.34 24.26 13.25
N ASP A 257 14.38 25.18 13.39
CA ASP A 257 13.34 25.11 14.43
C ASP A 257 12.44 23.88 14.30
N LEU A 258 12.17 23.50 13.04
CA LEU A 258 11.42 22.32 12.66
C LEU A 258 12.29 21.36 11.86
N VAL A 259 11.91 20.09 11.86
CA VAL A 259 12.59 19.02 11.13
C VAL A 259 11.56 18.23 10.32
N LEU A 260 11.70 18.21 9.00
CA LEU A 260 10.97 17.29 8.11
C LEU A 260 11.78 16.00 7.96
N ILE A 261 11.19 14.87 8.38
CA ILE A 261 11.84 13.56 8.29
C ILE A 261 11.24 12.78 7.13
N LEU A 262 12.09 12.36 6.18
CA LEU A 262 11.72 11.58 5.00
C LEU A 262 12.57 10.33 4.91
N ASP A 263 11.93 9.17 4.81
CA ASP A 263 12.63 7.97 4.33
C ASP A 263 13.21 8.23 2.93
N CYS A 264 14.35 7.63 2.62
CA CYS A 264 15.05 7.91 1.37
C CYS A 264 14.29 7.47 0.11
N ASP A 265 13.22 6.68 0.25
CA ASP A 265 12.31 6.27 -0.80
C ASP A 265 10.96 7.04 -0.78
N HIS A 266 10.81 8.07 0.08
CA HIS A 266 9.60 8.91 0.18
C HIS A 266 9.83 10.30 -0.43
N ILE A 267 9.55 10.43 -1.73
CA ILE A 267 9.72 11.66 -2.49
C ILE A 267 8.64 12.67 -2.05
N PRO A 268 9.00 13.83 -1.48
CA PRO A 268 8.02 14.79 -0.97
C PRO A 268 7.39 15.60 -2.11
N THR A 269 6.18 16.09 -1.85
CA THR A 269 5.52 17.04 -2.73
C THR A 269 6.00 18.47 -2.47
N ARG A 270 5.92 19.34 -3.47
CA ARG A 270 6.49 20.69 -3.38
C ARG A 270 5.89 21.55 -2.25
N ASN A 271 4.61 21.38 -1.97
CA ASN A 271 3.88 22.18 -0.98
C ASN A 271 3.80 21.53 0.41
N ILE A 272 4.57 20.46 0.69
CA ILE A 272 4.48 19.74 1.98
C ILE A 272 4.68 20.69 3.17
N LEU A 273 5.66 21.60 3.12
CA LEU A 273 5.92 22.54 4.21
C LEU A 273 4.87 23.66 4.29
N LEU A 274 4.41 24.18 3.15
CA LEU A 274 3.31 25.15 3.10
C LEU A 274 2.03 24.61 3.75
N ASN A 275 1.77 23.31 3.62
CA ASN A 275 0.59 22.66 4.18
C ASN A 275 0.77 22.08 5.60
N THR A 276 1.97 22.15 6.19
CA THR A 276 2.23 21.52 7.51
C THR A 276 2.79 22.49 8.54
N VAL A 277 3.62 23.46 8.14
CA VAL A 277 4.27 24.39 9.06
C VAL A 277 3.25 25.25 9.83
N GLY A 278 2.14 25.62 9.20
CA GLY A 278 1.10 26.47 9.82
C GLY A 278 0.53 25.90 11.13
N PHE A 279 0.51 24.58 11.31
CA PHE A 279 0.03 23.95 12.55
C PHE A 279 0.93 24.22 13.77
N PHE A 280 2.20 24.57 13.56
CA PHE A 280 3.15 24.87 14.64
C PHE A 280 2.98 26.28 15.23
N GLN A 281 2.01 27.04 14.76
CA GLN A 281 1.57 28.26 15.46
C GLN A 281 0.97 27.93 16.84
N ASP A 282 0.40 26.73 17.03
CA ASP A 282 0.11 26.22 18.37
C ASP A 282 1.44 25.76 19.01
N PRO A 283 1.89 26.39 20.11
CA PRO A 283 3.14 26.04 20.77
C PRO A 283 3.12 24.63 21.38
N LEU A 284 1.95 24.01 21.57
CA LEU A 284 1.84 22.63 22.05
C LEU A 284 1.99 21.60 20.93
N VAL A 285 1.84 21.98 19.65
CA VAL A 285 2.03 21.05 18.54
C VAL A 285 3.51 20.69 18.44
N SER A 286 3.78 19.41 18.63
CA SER A 286 5.10 18.82 18.54
C SER A 286 5.37 18.14 17.21
N LEU A 287 4.32 17.69 16.52
CA LEU A 287 4.45 16.85 15.33
C LEU A 287 3.21 16.97 14.43
N VAL A 288 3.45 17.04 13.13
CA VAL A 288 2.43 16.96 12.08
C VAL A 288 2.78 15.77 11.19
N GLN A 289 1.93 14.74 11.17
CA GLN A 289 2.08 13.54 10.34
C GLN A 289 1.20 13.66 9.10
N THR A 290 1.74 13.30 7.93
CA THR A 290 0.98 13.12 6.69
C THR A 290 0.91 11.63 6.29
N PRO A 291 -0.09 11.18 5.52
CA PRO A 291 -0.16 9.82 5.00
C PRO A 291 1.11 9.35 4.29
N HIS A 292 1.39 8.05 4.35
CA HIS A 292 2.30 7.41 3.40
C HIS A 292 1.51 6.91 2.21
N TRP A 293 1.87 7.39 1.02
CA TRP A 293 1.27 6.94 -0.23
C TRP A 293 2.31 6.20 -1.04
N PHE A 294 1.99 5.01 -1.53
CA PHE A 294 2.92 4.17 -2.29
C PHE A 294 2.52 4.12 -3.75
N TYR A 295 3.51 4.29 -4.62
CA TYR A 295 3.26 4.39 -6.06
C TYR A 295 3.48 3.05 -6.79
N ASN A 296 4.11 2.07 -6.14
CA ASN A 296 4.21 0.70 -6.59
C ASN A 296 3.19 -0.21 -5.87
N PRO A 297 2.71 -1.28 -6.55
CA PRO A 297 1.82 -2.25 -5.92
C PRO A 297 2.55 -3.01 -4.82
N ASP A 298 1.86 -3.24 -3.70
CA ASP A 298 2.35 -4.14 -2.66
C ASP A 298 2.30 -5.62 -3.14
N PRO A 299 2.94 -6.57 -2.43
CA PRO A 299 2.99 -7.96 -2.86
C PRO A 299 1.61 -8.61 -2.98
N PHE A 300 0.61 -8.20 -2.19
CA PHE A 300 -0.74 -8.75 -2.32
C PHE A 300 -1.41 -8.24 -3.59
N GLU A 301 -1.31 -6.95 -3.88
CA GLU A 301 -1.84 -6.40 -5.13
C GLU A 301 -1.23 -7.08 -6.36
N ARG A 302 0.10 -7.19 -6.37
CA ARG A 302 0.83 -7.82 -7.47
C ARG A 302 0.52 -9.31 -7.56
N ASN A 303 0.68 -10.06 -6.48
CA ASN A 303 0.69 -11.52 -6.55
C ASN A 303 -0.72 -12.11 -6.71
N LEU A 304 -1.72 -11.43 -6.16
CA LEU A 304 -3.13 -11.76 -6.35
C LEU A 304 -3.72 -11.09 -7.59
N LEU A 305 -2.93 -10.37 -8.38
CA LEU A 305 -3.34 -9.73 -9.64
C LEU A 305 -4.62 -8.88 -9.48
N SER A 306 -4.67 -8.04 -8.44
CA SER A 306 -5.84 -7.20 -8.18
C SER A 306 -5.87 -5.91 -9.01
N ALA A 307 -4.73 -5.51 -9.59
CA ALA A 307 -4.61 -4.42 -10.56
C ALA A 307 -5.27 -3.12 -10.09
N GLY A 308 -5.00 -2.73 -8.83
CA GLY A 308 -5.52 -1.52 -8.19
C GLY A 308 -7.00 -1.55 -7.82
N ARG A 309 -7.71 -2.68 -8.02
CA ARG A 309 -9.14 -2.81 -7.67
C ARG A 309 -9.39 -2.88 -6.16
N VAL A 310 -8.42 -3.41 -5.43
CA VAL A 310 -8.49 -3.59 -3.98
C VAL A 310 -7.58 -2.56 -3.33
N PRO A 311 -8.05 -1.81 -2.31
CA PRO A 311 -7.23 -0.88 -1.56
C PRO A 311 -6.02 -1.54 -0.91
N SER A 312 -4.91 -0.81 -0.85
CA SER A 312 -3.70 -1.32 -0.19
C SER A 312 -3.93 -1.50 1.31
N VAL A 313 -3.12 -2.34 1.96
CA VAL A 313 -3.23 -2.60 3.41
C VAL A 313 -3.16 -1.32 4.25
N GLN A 314 -2.41 -0.32 3.79
CA GLN A 314 -2.11 0.86 4.60
C GLN A 314 -3.21 1.93 4.50
N GLU A 315 -4.08 1.87 3.49
CA GLU A 315 -5.14 2.87 3.29
C GLU A 315 -6.10 2.94 4.48
N LEU A 316 -6.51 1.81 5.05
CA LEU A 316 -7.36 1.79 6.26
C LEU A 316 -6.71 2.56 7.41
N PHE A 317 -5.40 2.37 7.61
CA PHE A 317 -4.68 3.02 8.70
C PHE A 317 -4.60 4.54 8.49
N TYR A 318 -4.14 4.98 7.31
CA TYR A 318 -3.94 6.40 7.04
C TYR A 318 -5.25 7.16 6.81
N LYS A 319 -6.25 6.57 6.17
CA LYS A 319 -7.51 7.27 5.82
C LYS A 319 -8.57 7.20 6.91
N VAL A 320 -8.44 6.31 7.89
CA VAL A 320 -9.44 6.14 8.94
C VAL A 320 -8.81 6.14 10.33
N VAL A 321 -7.89 5.22 10.60
CA VAL A 321 -7.36 5.03 11.96
C VAL A 321 -6.60 6.25 12.47
N GLN A 322 -5.71 6.84 11.67
CA GLN A 322 -4.95 8.05 12.07
C GLN A 322 -5.85 9.28 12.25
N ARG A 323 -6.91 9.42 11.44
CA ARG A 323 -7.92 10.49 11.61
C ARG A 323 -8.74 10.31 12.88
N GLY A 324 -9.05 9.06 13.24
CA GLY A 324 -9.69 8.73 14.50
C GLY A 324 -8.77 9.01 15.69
N ASN A 325 -7.49 8.63 15.59
CA ASN A 325 -6.49 8.96 16.60
C ASN A 325 -6.29 10.48 16.78
N ASP A 326 -6.31 11.24 15.69
CA ASP A 326 -6.18 12.70 15.72
C ASP A 326 -7.33 13.38 16.48
N PHE A 327 -8.55 12.82 16.42
CA PHE A 327 -9.67 13.27 17.26
C PHE A 327 -9.36 13.19 18.75
N TRP A 328 -8.62 12.15 19.16
CA TRP A 328 -8.24 11.91 20.55
C TRP A 328 -6.86 12.49 20.93
N ASN A 329 -6.25 13.34 20.07
CA ASN A 329 -4.86 13.79 20.22
C ASN A 329 -3.89 12.61 20.47
N ALA A 330 -4.03 11.57 19.66
CA ALA A 330 -3.27 10.33 19.76
C ALA A 330 -2.68 9.90 18.40
N ALA A 331 -2.75 10.77 17.38
CA ALA A 331 -2.08 10.53 16.11
C ALA A 331 -0.57 10.43 16.34
N PHE A 332 0.10 9.47 15.73
CA PHE A 332 1.50 9.22 16.04
C PHE A 332 2.36 9.20 14.79
N PHE A 333 3.64 9.54 14.99
CA PHE A 333 4.70 9.50 14.02
C PHE A 333 4.87 8.10 13.42
N CYS A 334 4.91 8.04 12.10
CA CYS A 334 5.08 6.81 11.32
C CYS A 334 6.47 6.72 10.67
N GLY A 335 7.47 7.41 11.22
CA GLY A 335 8.87 7.31 10.83
C GLY A 335 9.27 8.17 9.63
N SER A 336 8.33 8.62 8.81
CA SER A 336 8.57 9.44 7.62
C SER A 336 7.34 10.31 7.33
N ALA A 337 7.49 11.29 6.43
CA ALA A 337 6.44 12.21 6.03
C ALA A 337 5.85 12.97 7.23
N ALA A 338 6.73 13.44 8.11
CA ALA A 338 6.34 14.17 9.30
C ALA A 338 7.26 15.36 9.54
N VAL A 339 6.65 16.47 9.92
CA VAL A 339 7.35 17.64 10.44
C VAL A 339 7.30 17.58 11.95
N VAL A 340 8.42 17.83 12.61
CA VAL A 340 8.55 17.74 14.07
C VAL A 340 9.24 18.97 14.62
N ARG A 341 8.78 19.49 15.76
CA ARG A 341 9.43 20.60 16.44
C ARG A 341 10.70 20.13 17.13
N ARG A 342 11.85 20.67 16.73
CA ARG A 342 13.17 20.28 17.27
C ARG A 342 13.23 20.42 18.78
N ALA A 343 12.80 21.58 19.30
CA ALA A 343 12.84 21.86 20.73
C ALA A 343 12.11 20.79 21.56
N HIS A 344 10.98 20.26 21.07
CA HIS A 344 10.22 19.22 21.76
C HIS A 344 10.91 17.86 21.70
N LEU A 345 11.52 17.50 20.55
CA LEU A 345 12.33 16.28 20.47
C LEU A 345 13.49 16.31 21.48
N LEU A 346 14.20 17.44 21.60
CA LEU A 346 15.32 17.56 22.53
C LEU A 346 14.91 17.38 23.99
N LEU A 347 13.69 17.76 24.39
CA LEU A 347 13.18 17.55 25.75
C LEU A 347 13.05 16.07 26.13
N ILE A 348 12.81 15.19 25.15
CA ILE A 348 12.71 13.74 25.37
C ILE A 348 14.01 12.99 24.98
N GLY A 349 15.09 13.72 24.70
CA GLY A 349 16.39 13.16 24.33
C GLY A 349 16.57 12.85 22.85
N GLY A 350 15.66 13.34 21.99
CA GLY A 350 15.63 13.08 20.55
C GLY A 350 14.58 12.03 20.17
N ILE A 351 14.78 11.39 19.02
CA ILE A 351 14.03 10.20 18.60
C ILE A 351 14.34 9.06 19.58
N ALA A 352 13.30 8.33 20.02
CA ALA A 352 13.44 7.20 20.95
C ALA A 352 14.37 6.11 20.39
N ILE A 353 15.03 5.34 21.26
CA ILE A 353 16.10 4.38 20.85
C ILE A 353 15.93 2.99 21.45
N GLU A 354 14.95 2.81 22.32
CA GLU A 354 14.76 1.60 23.12
C GLU A 354 13.98 0.50 22.39
N THR A 355 13.24 0.86 21.35
CA THR A 355 12.41 -0.05 20.56
C THR A 355 12.74 0.05 19.07
N VAL A 356 12.36 -0.96 18.29
CA VAL A 356 12.56 -0.98 16.82
C VAL A 356 11.53 -0.15 16.04
N THR A 357 10.54 0.41 16.74
CA THR A 357 9.55 1.36 16.23
C THR A 357 9.73 2.68 16.98
N GLU A 358 10.89 3.30 16.75
CA GLU A 358 11.31 4.53 17.42
C GLU A 358 10.30 5.67 17.23
N ASP A 359 9.58 5.63 16.12
CA ASP A 359 8.66 6.65 15.65
C ASP A 359 7.43 6.77 16.55
N CYS A 360 6.66 5.69 16.65
CA CYS A 360 5.50 5.60 17.53
C CYS A 360 5.91 5.86 18.99
N HIS A 361 7.06 5.31 19.41
CA HIS A 361 7.58 5.50 20.76
C HIS A 361 7.94 6.96 21.06
N THR A 362 8.47 7.69 20.09
CA THR A 362 8.75 9.13 20.21
C THR A 362 7.45 9.92 20.45
N SER A 363 6.40 9.65 19.66
CA SER A 363 5.10 10.32 19.85
C SER A 363 4.46 9.98 21.19
N PHE A 364 4.57 8.73 21.62
CA PHE A 364 4.09 8.28 22.93
C PHE A 364 4.73 9.08 24.07
N ARG A 365 6.05 9.34 23.99
CA ARG A 365 6.78 10.15 24.97
C ARG A 365 6.39 11.62 24.93
N LEU A 366 6.19 12.20 23.74
CA LEU A 366 5.74 13.59 23.57
C LEU A 366 4.34 13.79 24.17
N HIS A 367 3.39 12.88 23.89
CA HIS A 367 2.07 12.92 24.50
C HIS A 367 2.13 12.76 26.03
N ALA A 368 3.00 11.87 26.54
CA ALA A 368 3.13 11.65 27.98
C ALA A 368 3.64 12.89 28.75
N ILE A 369 4.28 13.84 28.06
CA ILE A 369 4.68 15.14 28.65
C ILE A 369 3.74 16.29 28.28
N GLY A 370 2.60 16.00 27.66
CA GLY A 370 1.50 16.94 27.42
C GLY A 370 1.51 17.65 26.08
N TYR A 371 2.40 17.30 25.15
CA TYR A 371 2.39 17.86 23.80
C TYR A 371 1.29 17.26 22.93
N LYS A 372 0.95 17.95 21.85
CA LYS A 372 -0.03 17.54 20.86
C LYS A 372 0.61 17.08 19.57
N THR A 373 -0.12 16.26 18.84
CA THR A 373 0.20 15.87 17.47
C THR A 373 -0.98 16.18 16.57
N ILE A 374 -0.67 16.30 15.28
CA ILE A 374 -1.63 16.63 14.23
C ILE A 374 -1.51 15.58 13.15
N TYR A 375 -2.64 15.06 12.67
CA TYR A 375 -2.70 14.29 11.44
C TYR A 375 -3.31 15.13 10.31
N TYR A 376 -2.56 15.30 9.22
CA TYR A 376 -3.02 15.99 8.03
C TYR A 376 -3.20 14.99 6.88
N ASP A 377 -4.45 14.57 6.66
CA ASP A 377 -4.81 13.52 5.70
C ASP A 377 -4.73 13.99 4.23
N GLN A 378 -3.54 14.36 3.79
CA GLN A 378 -3.25 14.68 2.40
C GLN A 378 -1.99 13.96 1.89
N ILE A 379 -2.01 13.48 0.65
CA ILE A 379 -0.85 12.85 0.00
C ILE A 379 0.23 13.92 -0.20
N MET A 380 1.29 13.82 0.60
CA MET A 380 2.42 14.77 0.60
C MET A 380 3.77 14.09 0.32
N VAL A 381 3.77 12.76 0.16
CA VAL A 381 4.94 11.98 -0.24
C VAL A 381 4.52 10.86 -1.17
N ALA A 382 5.43 10.43 -2.05
CA ALA A 382 5.31 9.25 -2.88
C ALA A 382 6.41 8.25 -2.51
N GLY A 383 6.01 7.13 -1.93
CA GLY A 383 6.87 6.10 -1.33
C GLY A 383 6.95 4.79 -2.13
N LEU A 384 7.91 3.93 -1.73
CA LEU A 384 8.01 2.55 -2.22
C LEU A 384 7.51 1.52 -1.19
N ALA A 385 6.46 0.79 -1.56
CA ALA A 385 5.99 -0.41 -0.86
C ALA A 385 6.99 -1.56 -1.02
N PRO A 386 7.00 -2.56 -0.11
CA PRO A 386 7.86 -3.74 -0.25
C PRO A 386 7.66 -4.45 -1.59
N GLU A 387 8.77 -4.74 -2.28
CA GLU A 387 8.72 -5.37 -3.60
C GLU A 387 8.65 -6.90 -3.56
N THR A 388 8.77 -7.55 -2.42
CA THR A 388 8.63 -9.01 -2.28
C THR A 388 7.80 -9.34 -1.04
N PHE A 389 7.13 -10.50 -1.06
CA PHE A 389 6.39 -11.01 0.07
C PHE A 389 7.31 -11.21 1.29
N ALA A 390 8.52 -11.74 1.11
CA ALA A 390 9.53 -11.84 2.16
C ALA A 390 9.89 -10.47 2.80
N SER A 391 10.02 -9.43 1.98
CA SER A 391 10.31 -8.06 2.45
C SER A 391 9.12 -7.47 3.21
N TYR A 392 7.89 -7.74 2.74
CA TYR A 392 6.66 -7.38 3.45
C TYR A 392 6.58 -8.07 4.82
N VAL A 393 6.79 -9.39 4.87
CA VAL A 393 6.80 -10.17 6.13
C VAL A 393 7.82 -9.60 7.11
N SER A 394 9.04 -9.34 6.63
CA SER A 394 10.12 -8.76 7.44
C SER A 394 9.77 -7.37 8.00
N GLN A 395 9.11 -6.52 7.20
CA GLN A 395 8.66 -5.20 7.63
C GLN A 395 7.56 -5.31 8.71
N GLN A 396 6.53 -6.12 8.46
CA GLN A 396 5.42 -6.32 9.40
C GLN A 396 5.86 -6.94 10.71
N MET A 397 6.77 -7.92 10.68
CA MET A 397 7.38 -8.51 11.89
C MET A 397 8.07 -7.45 12.74
N ARG A 398 8.77 -6.50 12.10
CA ARG A 398 9.46 -5.43 12.81
C ARG A 398 8.48 -4.50 13.51
N TRP A 399 7.40 -4.11 12.83
CA TRP A 399 6.34 -3.29 13.42
C TRP A 399 5.64 -4.00 14.58
N ALA A 400 5.29 -5.27 14.40
CA ALA A 400 4.69 -6.10 15.45
C ALA A 400 5.60 -6.21 16.67
N ARG A 401 6.91 -6.44 16.45
CA ARG A 401 7.90 -6.48 17.53
C ARG A 401 7.97 -5.16 18.28
N GLY A 402 8.10 -4.05 17.57
CA GLY A 402 8.27 -2.73 18.18
C GLY A 402 7.05 -2.33 19.00
N MET A 403 5.85 -2.54 18.48
CA MET A 403 4.61 -2.26 19.21
C MET A 403 4.47 -3.13 20.46
N ALA A 404 4.82 -4.42 20.39
CA ALA A 404 4.86 -5.29 21.58
C ALA A 404 5.95 -4.87 22.58
N GLN A 405 7.10 -4.38 22.13
CA GLN A 405 8.14 -3.82 22.99
C GLN A 405 7.64 -2.56 23.73
N ILE A 406 6.97 -1.63 23.04
CA ILE A 406 6.40 -0.44 23.69
C ILE A 406 5.36 -0.86 24.73
N LEU A 407 4.46 -1.79 24.38
CA LEU A 407 3.46 -2.34 25.31
C LEU A 407 4.12 -2.90 26.58
N ARG A 408 5.21 -3.66 26.42
CA ARG A 408 5.94 -4.29 27.52
C ARG A 408 6.75 -3.32 28.37
N LEU A 409 7.44 -2.37 27.73
CA LEU A 409 8.40 -1.47 28.39
C LEU A 409 7.73 -0.24 28.99
N GLU A 410 6.74 0.33 28.30
CA GLU A 410 6.12 1.60 28.68
C GLU A 410 4.69 1.44 29.19
N ASN A 411 3.97 0.41 28.73
CA ASN A 411 2.57 0.09 29.01
C ASN A 411 1.62 1.32 28.96
N PRO A 412 0.90 1.54 27.84
CA PRO A 412 0.07 2.72 27.66
C PRO A 412 -1.02 2.88 28.73
N LEU A 413 -1.59 1.78 29.25
CA LEU A 413 -2.71 1.84 30.18
C LEU A 413 -2.35 2.45 31.54
N PHE A 414 -1.07 2.37 31.95
CA PHE A 414 -0.60 2.85 33.24
C PHE A 414 0.38 4.03 33.12
N LYS A 415 0.71 4.47 31.91
CA LYS A 415 1.63 5.58 31.69
C LYS A 415 1.08 6.89 32.25
N THR A 416 1.84 7.50 33.16
CA THR A 416 1.54 8.83 33.70
C THR A 416 1.66 9.89 32.63
N GLY A 417 0.76 10.88 32.64
CA GLY A 417 0.76 12.02 31.70
C GLY A 417 -0.07 11.80 30.44
N LEU A 418 -0.35 10.56 30.04
CA LEU A 418 -1.33 10.26 29.00
C LEU A 418 -2.76 10.39 29.53
N THR A 419 -3.62 11.03 28.73
CA THR A 419 -5.08 11.06 28.94
C THR A 419 -5.70 9.69 28.69
N ILE A 420 -6.86 9.39 29.30
CA ILE A 420 -7.53 8.09 29.12
C ILE A 420 -7.75 7.76 27.62
N PRO A 421 -8.25 8.67 26.77
CA PRO A 421 -8.37 8.41 25.33
C PRO A 421 -7.04 8.03 24.66
N GLN A 422 -5.97 8.78 24.93
CA GLN A 422 -4.64 8.46 24.40
C GLN A 422 -4.18 7.07 24.84
N ARG A 423 -4.40 6.70 26.10
CA ARG A 423 -4.06 5.36 26.61
C ARG A 423 -4.79 4.27 25.83
N LEU A 424 -6.10 4.45 25.57
CA LEU A 424 -6.90 3.50 24.80
C LEU A 424 -6.48 3.44 23.33
N CYS A 425 -6.20 4.57 22.69
CA CYS A 425 -5.71 4.62 21.30
C CYS A 425 -4.34 3.92 21.14
N TYR A 426 -3.39 4.20 22.04
CA TYR A 426 -2.09 3.52 22.02
C TYR A 426 -2.20 2.03 22.35
N PHE A 427 -3.05 1.68 23.32
CA PHE A 427 -3.31 0.29 23.64
C PHE A 427 -3.94 -0.47 22.48
N SER A 428 -4.91 0.15 21.78
CA SER A 428 -5.50 -0.37 20.54
C SER A 428 -4.44 -0.60 19.46
N ALA A 429 -3.60 0.40 19.18
CA ALA A 429 -2.54 0.29 18.18
C ALA A 429 -1.54 -0.83 18.49
N MET A 430 -1.20 -1.03 19.77
CA MET A 430 -0.30 -2.10 20.19
C MET A 430 -0.97 -3.47 20.16
N LEU A 431 -2.20 -3.58 20.66
CA LEU A 431 -2.97 -4.81 20.66
C LEU A 431 -3.22 -5.31 19.24
N HIS A 432 -3.45 -4.43 18.27
CA HIS A 432 -3.71 -4.80 16.87
C HIS A 432 -2.73 -5.86 16.35
N PHE A 433 -1.43 -5.75 16.66
CA PHE A 433 -0.41 -6.68 16.17
C PHE A 433 -0.44 -8.08 16.81
N PHE A 434 -1.27 -8.32 17.82
CA PHE A 434 -1.45 -9.62 18.46
C PHE A 434 -2.48 -10.51 17.76
N TYR A 435 -3.04 -10.08 16.61
CA TYR A 435 -4.07 -10.85 15.88
C TYR A 435 -3.62 -12.26 15.47
N GLY A 436 -2.30 -12.51 15.39
CA GLY A 436 -1.78 -13.79 14.95
C GLY A 436 -2.25 -14.97 15.81
N ILE A 437 -2.29 -14.81 17.13
CA ILE A 437 -2.74 -15.85 18.07
C ILE A 437 -4.23 -16.18 17.88
N PRO A 438 -5.17 -15.23 17.98
CA PRO A 438 -6.60 -15.53 17.80
C PRO A 438 -6.92 -15.99 16.38
N ARG A 439 -6.24 -15.47 15.34
CA ARG A 439 -6.46 -15.90 13.96
C ARG A 439 -6.11 -17.39 13.76
N LEU A 440 -5.04 -17.86 14.39
CA LEU A 440 -4.70 -19.29 14.41
C LEU A 440 -5.68 -20.11 15.24
N ALA A 441 -6.12 -19.60 16.40
CA ALA A 441 -7.13 -20.27 17.22
C ALA A 441 -8.45 -20.48 16.44
N PHE A 442 -8.92 -19.49 15.68
CA PHE A 442 -10.12 -19.60 14.83
C PHE A 442 -9.96 -20.62 13.69
N ALA A 443 -8.74 -20.79 13.14
CA ALA A 443 -8.49 -21.82 12.13
C ALA A 443 -8.41 -23.23 12.73
N ILE A 444 -7.85 -23.35 13.93
CA ILE A 444 -7.61 -24.64 14.59
C ILE A 444 -8.86 -25.17 15.30
N ALA A 445 -9.69 -24.31 15.89
CA ALA A 445 -10.87 -24.73 16.66
C ALA A 445 -11.80 -25.73 15.92
N PRO A 446 -12.24 -25.49 14.67
CA PRO A 446 -13.07 -26.47 13.97
C PRO A 446 -12.32 -27.75 13.56
N VAL A 447 -11.00 -27.66 13.34
CA VAL A 447 -10.13 -28.81 13.05
C VAL A 447 -10.04 -29.75 14.26
N LEU A 448 -9.95 -29.20 15.47
CA LEU A 448 -9.91 -29.98 16.71
C LEU A 448 -11.14 -30.89 16.87
N PHE A 449 -12.32 -30.37 16.51
CA PHE A 449 -13.54 -31.15 16.50
C PHE A 449 -13.53 -32.22 15.41
N LEU A 450 -13.30 -31.83 14.15
CA LEU A 450 -13.43 -32.73 13.00
C LEU A 450 -12.41 -33.87 12.99
N LEU A 451 -11.19 -33.64 13.48
CA LEU A 451 -10.12 -34.66 13.46
C LEU A 451 -9.99 -35.42 14.78
N PHE A 452 -10.25 -34.78 15.92
CA PHE A 452 -9.93 -35.34 17.24
C PHE A 452 -11.14 -35.44 18.19
N ARG A 453 -12.33 -34.99 17.77
CA ARG A 453 -13.53 -34.90 18.62
C ARG A 453 -13.29 -34.11 19.92
N ILE A 454 -12.34 -33.17 19.88
CA ILE A 454 -12.16 -32.19 20.94
C ILE A 454 -13.18 -31.09 20.68
N GLU A 455 -13.96 -30.71 21.69
CA GLU A 455 -15.12 -29.83 21.56
C GLU A 455 -14.85 -28.46 22.20
N PRO A 456 -14.41 -27.44 21.45
CA PRO A 456 -14.18 -26.09 21.99
C PRO A 456 -15.47 -25.39 22.44
N ILE A 457 -16.60 -25.77 21.87
CA ILE A 457 -17.93 -25.25 22.19
C ILE A 457 -18.78 -26.44 22.63
N ARG A 458 -19.28 -26.39 23.86
CA ARG A 458 -20.19 -27.42 24.38
C ARG A 458 -21.50 -27.38 23.61
N GLY A 459 -21.94 -28.52 23.07
CA GLY A 459 -23.24 -28.63 22.41
C GLY A 459 -23.40 -27.74 21.18
N ILE A 460 -22.34 -27.56 20.38
CA ILE A 460 -22.38 -26.75 19.16
C ILE A 460 -23.50 -27.23 18.22
N SER A 461 -24.42 -26.32 17.91
CA SER A 461 -25.70 -26.60 17.23
C SER A 461 -26.19 -25.34 16.51
N PHE A 462 -27.36 -25.43 15.85
CA PHE A 462 -28.03 -24.25 15.27
C PHE A 462 -28.23 -23.10 16.26
N GLU A 463 -28.43 -23.39 17.54
CA GLU A 463 -28.54 -22.35 18.58
C GLU A 463 -27.29 -21.46 18.61
N THR A 464 -26.10 -22.07 18.52
CA THR A 464 -24.83 -21.34 18.54
C THR A 464 -24.72 -20.40 17.33
N VAL A 465 -25.17 -20.84 16.15
CA VAL A 465 -25.17 -20.02 14.93
C VAL A 465 -26.14 -18.84 15.06
N VAL A 466 -27.30 -19.07 15.64
CA VAL A 466 -28.35 -18.05 15.83
C VAL A 466 -27.92 -16.94 16.81
N TYR A 467 -27.07 -17.24 17.79
CA TYR A 467 -26.43 -16.23 18.64
C TYR A 467 -25.18 -15.59 17.98
N ALA A 468 -24.41 -16.35 17.20
CA ALA A 468 -23.18 -15.88 16.58
C ALA A 468 -23.42 -14.94 15.39
N LEU A 469 -24.27 -15.36 14.44
CA LEU A 469 -24.40 -14.69 13.16
C LEU A 469 -24.83 -13.21 13.26
N PRO A 470 -25.80 -12.82 14.11
CA PRO A 470 -26.20 -11.41 14.21
C PRO A 470 -25.05 -10.50 14.68
N HIS A 471 -24.21 -10.95 15.62
CA HIS A 471 -23.08 -10.12 16.07
C HIS A 471 -22.02 -9.98 14.96
N ILE A 472 -21.75 -11.05 14.18
CA ILE A 472 -20.77 -11.03 13.10
C ILE A 472 -21.22 -10.06 12.02
N LEU A 473 -22.50 -10.15 11.62
CA LEU A 473 -23.08 -9.30 10.60
C LEU A 473 -23.11 -7.83 11.04
N LEU A 474 -23.61 -7.54 12.24
CA LEU A 474 -23.68 -6.16 12.75
C LEU A 474 -22.29 -5.54 12.91
N GLY A 475 -21.31 -6.30 13.40
CA GLY A 475 -19.93 -5.85 13.48
C GLY A 475 -19.35 -5.52 12.11
N SER A 476 -19.62 -6.38 11.13
CA SER A 476 -19.21 -6.19 9.73
C SER A 476 -19.90 -4.99 9.10
N TYR A 477 -21.19 -4.77 9.34
CA TYR A 477 -21.96 -3.63 8.82
C TYR A 477 -21.49 -2.30 9.41
N ALA A 478 -21.22 -2.24 10.71
CA ALA A 478 -20.69 -1.04 11.36
C ALA A 478 -19.31 -0.66 10.82
N ASN A 479 -18.44 -1.66 10.56
CA ASN A 479 -17.15 -1.45 9.93
C ASN A 479 -17.29 -1.07 8.44
N TYR A 480 -18.16 -1.74 7.69
CA TYR A 480 -18.44 -1.45 6.28
C TYR A 480 -18.88 0.00 6.05
N ALA A 481 -19.79 0.50 6.90
CA ALA A 481 -20.30 1.87 6.81
C ALA A 481 -19.17 2.93 6.82
N LEU A 482 -18.04 2.62 7.48
CA LEU A 482 -16.88 3.50 7.57
C LEU A 482 -15.75 3.14 6.57
N TYR A 483 -15.51 1.85 6.34
CA TYR A 483 -14.29 1.38 5.66
C TYR A 483 -14.46 1.07 4.17
N LYS A 484 -15.68 1.06 3.63
CA LYS A 484 -15.99 0.57 2.26
C LYS A 484 -15.12 1.13 1.12
N HIS A 485 -14.45 2.27 1.28
CA HIS A 485 -13.56 2.83 0.25
C HIS A 485 -12.08 2.49 0.42
N VAL A 486 -11.69 1.96 1.59
CA VAL A 486 -10.27 1.81 2.01
C VAL A 486 -9.93 0.43 2.55
N ARG A 487 -10.95 -0.40 2.86
CA ARG A 487 -10.80 -1.81 3.21
C ARG A 487 -12.01 -2.58 2.70
N TYR A 488 -11.76 -3.55 1.84
CA TYR A 488 -12.82 -4.40 1.30
C TYR A 488 -13.09 -5.59 2.24
N SER A 489 -14.31 -6.11 2.19
CA SER A 489 -14.75 -7.21 3.02
C SER A 489 -13.86 -8.45 2.85
N PHE A 490 -13.62 -9.18 3.94
CA PHE A 490 -12.81 -10.41 4.02
C PHE A 490 -11.29 -10.25 3.77
N TRP A 491 -10.85 -9.10 3.27
CA TRP A 491 -9.44 -8.88 2.98
C TRP A 491 -8.58 -8.73 4.23
N SER A 492 -9.13 -8.16 5.31
CA SER A 492 -8.43 -8.09 6.61
C SER A 492 -7.97 -9.47 7.05
N GLU A 493 -8.85 -10.47 6.93
CA GLU A 493 -8.60 -11.85 7.30
C GLU A 493 -7.53 -12.50 6.40
N VAL A 494 -7.51 -12.21 5.10
CA VAL A 494 -6.45 -12.66 4.18
C VAL A 494 -5.09 -12.10 4.62
N TYR A 495 -5.00 -10.80 4.91
CA TYR A 495 -3.76 -10.18 5.38
C TYR A 495 -3.32 -10.74 6.73
N GLU A 496 -4.25 -10.94 7.65
CA GLU A 496 -3.97 -11.48 8.97
C GLU A 496 -3.53 -12.94 8.91
N PHE A 497 -4.15 -13.78 8.07
CA PHE A 497 -3.70 -15.17 7.88
C PHE A 497 -2.27 -15.23 7.35
N ALA A 498 -1.96 -14.44 6.31
CA ALA A 498 -0.63 -14.37 5.72
C ALA A 498 0.47 -14.03 6.75
N MET A 499 0.12 -13.27 7.80
CA MET A 499 1.05 -12.78 8.82
C MET A 499 0.90 -13.46 10.19
N SER A 500 -0.07 -14.35 10.35
CA SER A 500 -0.54 -14.85 11.65
C SER A 500 0.56 -15.52 12.49
N PHE A 501 1.30 -16.46 11.90
CA PHE A 501 2.41 -17.13 12.57
C PHE A 501 3.55 -16.18 12.95
N TYR A 502 3.92 -15.30 12.03
CA TYR A 502 5.04 -14.37 12.21
C TYR A 502 4.75 -13.36 13.31
N THR A 503 3.55 -12.78 13.29
CA THR A 503 3.10 -11.82 14.31
C THR A 503 2.91 -12.50 15.66
N ALA A 504 2.30 -13.69 15.72
CA ALA A 504 2.17 -14.45 16.96
C ALA A 504 3.53 -14.76 17.60
N ALA A 505 4.50 -15.24 16.82
CA ALA A 505 5.82 -15.57 17.32
C ALA A 505 6.58 -14.34 17.85
N VAL A 506 6.59 -13.27 17.05
CA VAL A 506 7.39 -12.08 17.36
C VAL A 506 6.79 -11.25 18.50
N THR A 507 5.47 -11.09 18.55
CA THR A 507 4.83 -10.35 19.64
C THR A 507 4.95 -11.10 20.97
N THR A 508 4.75 -12.43 20.96
CA THR A 508 4.96 -13.27 22.15
C THR A 508 6.40 -13.20 22.64
N ALA A 509 7.38 -13.34 21.75
CA ALA A 509 8.79 -13.24 22.09
C ALA A 509 9.15 -11.86 22.69
N ALA A 510 8.61 -10.78 22.11
CA ALA A 510 8.84 -9.42 22.60
C ALA A 510 8.21 -9.15 23.98
N LEU A 511 7.06 -9.76 24.30
CA LEU A 511 6.48 -9.68 25.65
C LEU A 511 7.34 -10.40 26.70
N ILE A 512 7.86 -11.58 26.36
CA ILE A 512 8.71 -12.38 27.26
C ILE A 512 10.08 -11.72 27.45
N ASN A 513 10.76 -11.40 26.34
CA ASN A 513 12.06 -10.76 26.34
C ASN A 513 12.14 -9.67 25.26
N PRO A 514 11.85 -8.39 25.61
CA PRO A 514 11.82 -7.30 24.63
C PRO A 514 13.18 -7.01 24.01
N ARG A 515 14.29 -7.44 24.63
CA ARG A 515 15.65 -7.23 24.12
C ARG A 515 16.12 -8.35 23.17
N ALA A 516 15.42 -9.50 23.12
CA ALA A 516 15.82 -10.63 22.30
C ALA A 516 15.44 -10.43 20.82
N GLY A 517 16.39 -10.72 19.93
CA GLY A 517 16.22 -10.74 18.47
C GLY A 517 17.10 -9.72 17.75
N ALA A 518 17.65 -10.09 16.59
CA ALA A 518 18.46 -9.20 15.76
C ALA A 518 17.59 -8.24 14.92
N PHE A 519 18.14 -7.09 14.55
CA PHE A 519 17.56 -6.16 13.58
C PHE A 519 18.33 -6.28 12.27
N ASN A 520 17.64 -6.71 11.21
CA ASN A 520 18.18 -6.73 9.85
C ASN A 520 17.47 -5.66 9.01
N VAL A 521 18.26 -4.87 8.28
CA VAL A 521 17.74 -3.85 7.36
C VAL A 521 17.04 -4.56 6.20
N THR A 522 15.81 -4.16 5.92
CA THR A 522 15.05 -4.70 4.79
C THR A 522 15.62 -4.13 3.50
N ALA A 523 15.94 -5.00 2.55
CA ALA A 523 16.39 -4.56 1.24
C ALA A 523 15.28 -3.83 0.49
N LYS A 524 15.65 -2.78 -0.25
CA LYS A 524 14.79 -1.96 -1.11
C LYS A 524 15.31 -2.05 -2.54
N GLY A 525 14.42 -2.05 -3.55
CA GLY A 525 14.81 -2.13 -4.96
C GLY A 525 15.10 -3.55 -5.49
N ILE A 526 14.37 -4.57 -5.03
CA ILE A 526 14.53 -5.95 -5.52
C ILE A 526 13.44 -6.29 -6.55
N SER A 527 13.81 -6.32 -7.82
CA SER A 527 12.90 -6.74 -8.89
C SER A 527 12.73 -8.26 -8.95
N VAL A 528 11.48 -8.72 -8.94
CA VAL A 528 11.12 -10.12 -9.25
C VAL A 528 11.08 -10.31 -10.76
N THR A 529 12.04 -11.03 -11.33
CA THR A 529 12.12 -11.28 -12.77
C THR A 529 11.29 -12.48 -13.23
N GLU A 530 11.18 -13.50 -12.37
CA GLU A 530 10.52 -14.77 -12.67
C GLU A 530 9.47 -15.12 -11.62
N ARG A 531 8.48 -15.93 -12.03
CA ARG A 531 7.49 -16.45 -11.09
C ARG A 531 8.18 -17.40 -10.12
N ASN A 532 8.11 -17.09 -8.83
CA ASN A 532 8.70 -17.91 -7.78
C ASN A 532 7.74 -18.02 -6.58
N PHE A 533 7.73 -19.18 -5.92
CA PHE A 533 6.96 -19.35 -4.70
C PHE A 533 7.89 -19.19 -3.48
N ASP A 534 7.57 -18.25 -2.58
CA ASP A 534 8.35 -18.03 -1.36
C ASP A 534 8.06 -19.12 -0.32
N TRP A 535 8.72 -20.26 -0.49
CA TRP A 535 8.64 -21.39 0.44
C TRP A 535 9.11 -21.03 1.86
N GLY A 536 10.05 -20.10 2.00
CA GLY A 536 10.56 -19.70 3.30
C GLY A 536 9.48 -19.05 4.15
N SER A 537 8.74 -18.11 3.56
CA SER A 537 7.66 -17.38 4.22
C SER A 537 6.32 -18.15 4.28
N ALA A 538 6.09 -19.12 3.38
CA ALA A 538 4.81 -19.83 3.29
C ALA A 538 4.70 -21.09 4.16
N ARG A 539 5.83 -21.70 4.57
CA ARG A 539 5.88 -22.99 5.31
C ARG A 539 4.89 -23.13 6.47
N PRO A 540 4.83 -22.20 7.45
CA PRO A 540 3.94 -22.39 8.59
C PRO A 540 2.46 -22.30 8.18
N LEU A 541 2.15 -21.44 7.22
CA LEU A 541 0.80 -21.30 6.68
C LEU A 541 0.37 -22.54 5.89
N LEU A 542 1.28 -23.15 5.12
CA LEU A 542 1.02 -24.41 4.41
C LEU A 542 0.61 -25.55 5.36
N ALA A 543 1.23 -25.64 6.54
CA ALA A 543 0.89 -26.67 7.51
C ALA A 543 -0.56 -26.53 8.01
N VAL A 544 -1.01 -25.31 8.35
CA VAL A 544 -2.39 -25.06 8.78
C VAL A 544 -3.37 -25.28 7.64
N THR A 545 -3.06 -24.80 6.43
CA THR A 545 -3.89 -25.05 5.25
C THR A 545 -4.06 -26.55 4.99
N GLY A 546 -2.98 -27.33 5.12
CA GLY A 546 -3.03 -28.78 5.01
C GLY A 546 -3.93 -29.43 6.07
N LEU A 547 -3.80 -29.02 7.34
CA LEU A 547 -4.66 -29.51 8.43
C LEU A 547 -6.14 -29.19 8.22
N VAL A 548 -6.45 -27.95 7.82
CA VAL A 548 -7.83 -27.53 7.50
C VAL A 548 -8.36 -28.32 6.32
N PHE A 549 -7.56 -28.51 5.26
CA PHE A 549 -7.95 -29.31 4.11
C PHE A 549 -8.24 -30.78 4.49
N ILE A 550 -7.35 -31.42 5.25
CA ILE A 550 -7.54 -32.80 5.72
C ILE A 550 -8.82 -32.91 6.57
N SER A 551 -9.10 -31.93 7.43
CA SER A 551 -10.33 -31.92 8.25
C SER A 551 -11.61 -31.96 7.42
N LEU A 552 -11.63 -31.31 6.26
CA LEU A 552 -12.76 -31.34 5.33
C LEU A 552 -12.92 -32.69 4.62
N LEU A 553 -11.84 -33.43 4.42
CA LEU A 553 -11.93 -34.78 3.82
C LEU A 553 -12.60 -35.79 4.76
N VAL A 554 -12.57 -35.55 6.08
CA VAL A 554 -13.22 -36.40 7.09
C VAL A 554 -14.72 -36.09 7.23
N PHE A 555 -15.19 -34.95 6.72
CA PHE A 555 -16.60 -34.54 6.82
C PHE A 555 -17.60 -35.60 6.33
N PRO A 556 -17.44 -36.23 5.15
CA PRO A 556 -18.37 -37.27 4.69
C PRO A 556 -18.34 -38.53 5.58
N VAL A 557 -17.19 -38.84 6.18
CA VAL A 557 -17.03 -40.00 7.07
C VAL A 557 -17.85 -39.80 8.35
N TRP A 558 -17.83 -38.60 8.91
CA TRP A 558 -18.66 -38.24 10.07
C TRP A 558 -20.15 -38.41 9.79
N LEU A 559 -20.64 -37.93 8.64
CA LEU A 559 -22.05 -38.05 8.28
C LEU A 559 -22.52 -39.50 8.12
N PHE A 560 -21.59 -40.42 7.80
CA PHE A 560 -21.89 -41.84 7.68
C PHE A 560 -21.78 -42.59 9.01
N LEU A 561 -20.71 -42.36 9.78
CA LEU A 561 -20.43 -43.13 11.00
C LEU A 561 -21.13 -42.61 12.25
N ALA A 562 -21.44 -41.32 12.31
CA ALA A 562 -22.04 -40.68 13.48
C ALA A 562 -23.04 -39.58 13.06
N PRO A 563 -24.13 -39.95 12.36
CA PRO A 563 -25.11 -39.01 11.81
C PRO A 563 -25.79 -38.14 12.87
N GLU A 564 -25.79 -38.56 14.14
CA GLU A 564 -26.32 -37.79 15.26
C GLU A 564 -25.55 -36.47 15.51
N TYR A 565 -24.29 -36.35 15.07
CA TYR A 565 -23.48 -35.13 15.19
C TYR A 565 -23.58 -34.19 13.97
N TRP A 566 -24.53 -34.43 13.06
CA TRP A 566 -24.57 -33.73 11.77
C TRP A 566 -24.55 -32.20 11.89
N GLU A 567 -25.21 -31.60 12.90
CA GLU A 567 -25.19 -30.15 13.12
C GLU A 567 -23.78 -29.66 13.42
N ALA A 568 -23.13 -30.25 14.44
CA ALA A 568 -21.79 -29.88 14.88
C ALA A 568 -20.76 -30.08 13.77
N VAL A 569 -20.83 -31.22 13.08
CA VAL A 569 -19.97 -31.58 11.95
C VAL A 569 -20.14 -30.58 10.80
N THR A 570 -21.38 -30.22 10.47
CA THR A 570 -21.68 -29.27 9.39
C THR A 570 -21.20 -27.86 9.72
N ILE A 571 -21.45 -27.37 10.93
CA ILE A 571 -21.01 -26.03 11.36
C ILE A 571 -19.49 -25.92 11.30
N ASN A 572 -18.76 -26.90 11.85
CA ASN A 572 -17.30 -26.90 11.82
C ASN A 572 -16.76 -27.05 10.38
N ALA A 573 -17.39 -27.88 9.54
CA ALA A 573 -17.01 -28.01 8.13
C ALA A 573 -17.21 -26.70 7.35
N VAL A 574 -18.29 -25.96 7.59
CA VAL A 574 -18.51 -24.64 6.98
C VAL A 574 -17.40 -23.66 7.39
N TRP A 575 -17.04 -23.62 8.67
CA TRP A 575 -15.92 -22.79 9.15
C TRP A 575 -14.58 -23.21 8.56
N CYS A 576 -14.29 -24.51 8.45
CA CYS A 576 -13.09 -25.02 7.79
C CYS A 576 -13.07 -24.65 6.30
N ALA A 577 -14.20 -24.75 5.59
CA ALA A 577 -14.28 -24.37 4.18
C ALA A 577 -14.05 -22.87 3.99
N TYR A 578 -14.65 -22.03 4.84
CA TYR A 578 -14.42 -20.58 4.86
C TYR A 578 -12.94 -20.25 5.14
N ASN A 579 -12.35 -20.85 6.17
CA ASN A 579 -10.93 -20.67 6.50
C ASN A 579 -10.03 -21.14 5.35
N LEU A 580 -10.34 -22.25 4.70
CA LEU A 580 -9.55 -22.78 3.58
C LEU A 580 -9.50 -21.78 2.41
N ILE A 581 -10.63 -21.15 2.07
CA ILE A 581 -10.68 -20.12 1.02
C ILE A 581 -9.73 -18.96 1.33
N LEU A 582 -9.76 -18.45 2.56
CA LEU A 582 -8.92 -17.34 2.99
C LEU A 582 -7.44 -17.73 3.08
N LEU A 583 -7.14 -18.91 3.62
CA LEU A 583 -5.79 -19.46 3.73
C LEU A 583 -5.15 -19.69 2.36
N VAL A 584 -5.91 -20.22 1.39
CA VAL A 584 -5.43 -20.39 0.01
C VAL A 584 -5.15 -19.03 -0.62
N CYS A 585 -6.02 -18.03 -0.43
CA CYS A 585 -5.77 -16.67 -0.91
C CYS A 585 -4.51 -16.06 -0.27
N ALA A 586 -4.33 -16.23 1.04
CA ALA A 586 -3.15 -15.76 1.75
C ALA A 586 -1.86 -16.45 1.27
N LEU A 587 -1.88 -17.75 1.00
CA LEU A 587 -0.75 -18.50 0.43
C LEU A 587 -0.40 -18.02 -0.98
N LEU A 588 -1.39 -17.64 -1.79
CA LEU A 588 -1.16 -17.10 -3.14
C LEU A 588 -0.47 -15.73 -3.09
N ALA A 589 -0.54 -14.99 -1.99
CA ALA A 589 0.28 -13.79 -1.81
C ALA A 589 1.79 -14.12 -1.75
N SER A 590 2.17 -15.35 -1.45
CA SER A 590 3.56 -15.84 -1.51
C SER A 590 3.98 -16.33 -2.91
N LEU A 591 3.05 -16.36 -3.88
CA LEU A 591 3.35 -16.69 -5.28
C LEU A 591 3.75 -15.41 -6.04
N GLU A 592 5.04 -15.12 -6.05
CA GLU A 592 5.59 -13.93 -6.67
C GLU A 592 5.32 -13.91 -8.18
N GLN A 593 4.72 -12.82 -8.66
CA GLN A 593 4.48 -12.63 -10.09
C GLN A 593 5.63 -11.84 -10.72
N PRO A 594 6.03 -12.19 -11.95
CA PRO A 594 7.13 -11.51 -12.63
C PRO A 594 6.74 -10.05 -12.93
N GLN A 595 7.65 -9.14 -12.59
CA GLN A 595 7.52 -7.72 -12.88
C GLN A 595 7.96 -7.48 -14.33
N LEU A 596 7.00 -7.44 -15.26
CA LEU A 596 7.27 -7.28 -16.70
C LEU A 596 7.74 -5.88 -17.11
N ARG A 597 7.68 -4.88 -16.22
CA ARG A 597 8.03 -3.49 -16.50
C ARG A 597 9.13 -3.02 -15.56
N ASN A 598 10.14 -2.35 -16.11
CA ASN A 598 11.25 -1.78 -15.35
C ASN A 598 10.84 -0.61 -14.44
N SER A 599 9.72 0.05 -14.74
CA SER A 599 9.17 1.14 -13.93
C SER A 599 7.66 0.99 -13.72
N HIS A 600 7.17 1.45 -12.56
CA HIS A 600 5.75 1.42 -12.22
C HIS A 600 5.00 2.51 -12.96
N ARG A 601 3.86 2.16 -13.57
CA ARG A 601 2.98 3.11 -14.23
C ARG A 601 1.92 3.61 -13.26
N LEU A 602 1.81 4.93 -13.17
CA LEU A 602 0.85 5.65 -12.34
C LEU A 602 -0.26 6.20 -13.21
N ARG A 603 -1.50 6.11 -12.73
CA ARG A 603 -2.65 6.74 -13.38
C ARG A 603 -2.70 8.22 -13.04
N ARG A 604 -1.82 9.02 -13.65
CA ARG A 604 -1.82 10.48 -13.51
C ARG A 604 -2.29 11.13 -14.80
N GLN A 605 -3.09 12.19 -14.67
CA GLN A 605 -3.54 13.03 -15.77
C GLN A 605 -2.63 14.26 -15.88
N ILE A 606 -1.46 14.11 -16.49
CA ILE A 606 -0.46 15.16 -16.65
C ILE A 606 -0.62 15.76 -18.04
N SER A 607 -0.56 17.09 -18.14
CA SER A 607 -0.59 17.79 -19.42
C SER A 607 0.59 17.36 -20.29
N ALA A 608 0.29 16.94 -21.51
CA ALA A 608 1.27 16.42 -22.45
C ALA A 608 1.16 17.14 -23.80
N ARG A 609 2.30 17.58 -24.33
CA ARG A 609 2.41 18.15 -25.68
C ARG A 609 3.35 17.31 -26.52
N ILE A 610 2.83 16.72 -27.59
CA ILE A 610 3.60 15.92 -28.55
C ILE A 610 4.08 16.83 -29.68
N PHE A 611 5.37 16.85 -29.98
CA PHE A 611 5.97 17.63 -31.05
C PHE A 611 6.44 16.72 -32.19
N SER A 612 6.05 17.07 -33.42
CA SER A 612 6.53 16.43 -34.65
C SER A 612 6.40 17.35 -35.85
N GLY A 613 7.46 17.47 -36.66
CA GLY A 613 7.44 18.18 -37.94
C GLY A 613 7.08 19.67 -37.84
N GLY A 614 7.46 20.33 -36.74
CA GLY A 614 7.12 21.74 -36.48
C GLY A 614 5.69 21.99 -35.98
N ARG A 615 4.87 20.94 -35.85
CA ARG A 615 3.53 20.98 -35.25
C ARG A 615 3.55 20.39 -33.85
N HIS A 616 2.55 20.74 -33.05
CA HIS A 616 2.33 20.15 -31.73
C HIS A 616 0.87 19.75 -31.54
N TRP A 617 0.66 18.72 -30.72
CA TRP A 617 -0.65 18.24 -30.31
C TRP A 617 -0.70 18.19 -28.79
N SER A 618 -1.69 18.85 -28.22
CA SER A 618 -1.92 18.87 -26.78
C SER A 618 -2.85 17.74 -26.37
N GLY A 619 -2.63 17.22 -25.18
CA GLY A 619 -3.40 16.14 -24.60
C GLY A 619 -3.03 15.91 -23.14
N GLU A 620 -3.43 14.76 -22.61
CA GLU A 620 -3.19 14.38 -21.22
C GLU A 620 -2.74 12.93 -21.12
N THR A 621 -1.92 12.63 -20.12
CA THR A 621 -1.55 11.24 -19.83
C THR A 621 -2.72 10.47 -19.24
N VAL A 622 -2.93 9.23 -19.67
CA VAL A 622 -3.80 8.25 -18.99
C VAL A 622 -3.01 7.52 -17.91
N ASP A 623 -1.78 7.16 -18.25
CA ASP A 623 -0.81 6.61 -17.32
C ASP A 623 0.62 7.04 -17.70
N ILE A 624 1.51 7.10 -16.72
CA ILE A 624 2.90 7.54 -16.89
C ILE A 624 3.84 6.75 -15.97
N SER A 625 5.05 6.47 -16.45
CA SER A 625 6.19 6.01 -15.66
C SER A 625 7.48 6.66 -16.13
N GLU A 626 8.57 6.40 -15.41
CA GLU A 626 9.91 6.86 -15.78
C GLU A 626 10.41 6.35 -17.15
N SER A 627 9.78 5.30 -17.70
CA SER A 627 10.18 4.71 -18.99
C SER A 627 9.19 4.96 -20.13
N GLY A 628 8.05 5.60 -19.87
CA GLY A 628 7.06 5.89 -20.92
C GLY A 628 5.70 6.31 -20.39
N ALA A 629 4.83 6.74 -21.30
CA ALA A 629 3.47 7.20 -20.98
C ALA A 629 2.43 6.63 -21.93
N LYS A 630 1.16 6.69 -21.56
CA LYS A 630 0.04 6.71 -22.50
C LYS A 630 -0.55 8.10 -22.51
N VAL A 631 -0.66 8.71 -23.69
CA VAL A 631 -1.16 10.08 -23.88
C VAL A 631 -2.39 10.03 -24.77
N VAL A 632 -3.49 10.64 -24.34
CA VAL A 632 -4.67 10.89 -25.15
C VAL A 632 -4.55 12.29 -25.72
N VAL A 633 -4.70 12.42 -27.04
CA VAL A 633 -4.74 13.72 -27.73
C VAL A 633 -6.02 13.83 -28.55
N SER A 634 -6.46 15.06 -28.80
CA SER A 634 -7.55 15.36 -29.72
C SER A 634 -7.12 15.17 -31.18
N GLY A 635 -8.03 14.63 -31.98
CA GLY A 635 -7.79 14.18 -33.34
C GLY A 635 -7.00 12.88 -33.42
N TRP A 636 -6.83 12.39 -34.65
CA TRP A 636 -5.97 11.24 -34.96
C TRP A 636 -4.72 11.66 -35.73
N PRO A 637 -3.74 12.33 -35.08
CA PRO A 637 -2.54 12.77 -35.77
C PRO A 637 -1.70 11.58 -36.21
N VAL A 638 -1.16 11.68 -37.40
CA VAL A 638 -0.22 10.70 -37.93
C VAL A 638 1.17 11.07 -37.44
N LEU A 639 1.63 10.35 -36.42
CA LEU A 639 2.92 10.62 -35.79
C LEU A 639 4.01 9.69 -36.37
N PRO A 640 5.23 10.21 -36.61
CA PRO A 640 6.38 9.36 -36.90
C PRO A 640 6.71 8.48 -35.70
N LYS A 641 7.50 7.43 -35.93
CA LYS A 641 7.90 6.51 -34.88
C LYS A 641 8.67 7.19 -33.75
N ARG A 642 9.50 8.20 -34.06
CA ARG A 642 10.23 9.01 -33.07
C ARG A 642 9.61 10.40 -32.99
N ILE A 643 9.31 10.84 -31.79
CA ILE A 643 8.71 12.13 -31.47
C ILE A 643 9.44 12.75 -30.28
N GLU A 644 9.10 13.99 -29.98
CA GLU A 644 9.44 14.63 -28.72
C GLU A 644 8.15 14.89 -27.94
N VAL A 645 8.17 14.67 -26.63
CA VAL A 645 7.02 14.92 -25.76
C VAL A 645 7.45 15.82 -24.62
N GLU A 646 6.67 16.85 -24.37
CA GLU A 646 6.78 17.72 -23.21
C GLU A 646 5.67 17.35 -22.23
N LEU A 647 6.07 17.09 -20.99
CA LEU A 647 5.18 16.80 -19.88
C LEU A 647 5.26 17.96 -18.90
N GLN A 648 4.12 18.56 -18.61
CA GLN A 648 4.00 19.70 -17.73
C GLN A 648 3.20 19.31 -16.50
N GLY A 649 3.85 19.43 -15.34
CA GLY A 649 3.23 19.22 -14.05
C GLY A 649 2.32 20.37 -13.62
N ASP A 650 1.72 20.26 -12.43
CA ASP A 650 0.81 21.28 -11.87
C ASP A 650 1.53 22.57 -11.46
N SER A 651 2.84 22.47 -11.28
CA SER A 651 3.72 23.57 -10.86
C SER A 651 4.58 24.05 -12.02
N ILE A 652 5.75 24.60 -11.71
CA ILE A 652 6.76 25.03 -12.68
C ILE A 652 7.55 23.87 -13.29
N SER A 653 7.36 22.63 -12.81
CA SER A 653 8.11 21.47 -13.27
C SER A 653 7.68 21.04 -14.69
N GLN A 654 8.66 20.89 -15.57
CA GLN A 654 8.47 20.46 -16.96
C GLN A 654 9.57 19.50 -17.39
N ALA A 655 9.21 18.50 -18.19
CA ALA A 655 10.15 17.52 -18.74
C ALA A 655 9.92 17.36 -20.24
N ARG A 656 10.88 17.78 -21.04
CA ARG A 656 10.88 17.62 -22.50
C ARG A 656 11.82 16.50 -22.89
N ILE A 657 11.26 15.42 -23.44
CA ILE A 657 11.94 14.14 -23.60
C ILE A 657 11.70 13.51 -24.97
N PRO A 658 12.73 12.87 -25.57
CA PRO A 658 12.55 12.10 -26.79
C PRO A 658 11.81 10.79 -26.48
N ALA A 659 10.88 10.43 -27.36
CA ALA A 659 10.05 9.25 -27.20
C ALA A 659 9.80 8.51 -28.53
N VAL A 660 9.47 7.22 -28.41
CA VAL A 660 9.00 6.38 -29.52
C VAL A 660 7.54 6.04 -29.32
N VAL A 661 6.76 6.20 -30.38
CA VAL A 661 5.37 5.76 -30.43
C VAL A 661 5.35 4.24 -30.67
N LEU A 662 4.84 3.49 -29.70
CA LEU A 662 4.75 2.02 -29.75
C LEU A 662 3.44 1.51 -30.33
N ARG A 663 2.35 2.25 -30.13
CA ARG A 663 1.01 1.97 -30.65
C ARG A 663 0.15 3.22 -30.59
N SER A 664 -0.80 3.31 -31.52
CA SER A 664 -1.92 4.25 -31.51
C SER A 664 -3.22 3.47 -31.37
N THR A 665 -4.18 4.00 -30.62
CA THR A 665 -5.50 3.38 -30.47
C THR A 665 -6.55 4.46 -30.57
N PRO A 666 -7.50 4.39 -31.53
CA PRO A 666 -8.59 5.34 -31.60
C PRO A 666 -9.45 5.24 -30.33
N GLY A 667 -9.86 6.39 -29.81
CA GLY A 667 -10.81 6.53 -28.70
C GLY A 667 -12.17 7.00 -29.19
N ALA A 668 -13.10 7.20 -28.25
CA ALA A 668 -14.36 7.88 -28.54
C ALA A 668 -14.11 9.38 -28.84
N ASP A 669 -15.07 10.03 -29.52
CA ASP A 669 -15.11 11.49 -29.69
C ASP A 669 -13.89 12.11 -30.40
N ASP A 670 -13.43 11.50 -31.49
CA ASP A 670 -12.27 11.95 -32.29
C ASP A 670 -10.98 12.11 -31.46
N THR A 671 -10.75 11.21 -30.49
CA THR A 671 -9.51 11.17 -29.70
C THR A 671 -8.62 10.00 -30.13
N CYS A 672 -7.30 10.15 -29.94
CA CYS A 672 -6.35 9.08 -30.18
C CYS A 672 -5.43 8.89 -28.96
N THR A 673 -5.30 7.64 -28.51
CA THR A 673 -4.37 7.26 -27.43
C THR A 673 -3.06 6.76 -28.02
N PHE A 674 -1.96 7.42 -27.71
CA PHE A 674 -0.60 7.00 -28.05
C PHE A 674 0.10 6.36 -26.85
N ALA A 675 0.64 5.16 -27.01
CA ALA A 675 1.57 4.60 -26.03
C ALA A 675 3.00 4.92 -26.43
N LEU A 676 3.71 5.62 -25.54
CA LEU A 676 5.04 6.14 -25.73
C LEU A 676 6.04 5.37 -24.87
N GLN A 677 7.26 5.20 -25.39
CA GLN A 677 8.43 4.76 -24.66
C GLN A 677 9.49 5.85 -24.72
N PHE A 678 10.04 6.23 -23.57
CA PHE A 678 11.10 7.25 -23.51
C PHE A 678 12.44 6.65 -23.93
N LEU A 679 13.28 7.45 -24.60
CA LEU A 679 14.57 7.02 -25.12
C LEU A 679 15.72 7.80 -24.47
N ASP A 680 16.80 7.09 -24.12
CA ASP A 680 18.13 7.65 -23.83
C ASP A 680 18.11 8.97 -23.03
N LEU A 681 17.36 9.00 -21.92
CA LEU A 681 17.16 10.20 -21.13
C LEU A 681 18.47 10.65 -20.47
N THR A 682 18.84 11.91 -20.67
CA THR A 682 19.93 12.55 -19.90
C THR A 682 19.56 12.63 -18.42
N GLN A 683 20.56 12.75 -17.53
CA GLN A 683 20.29 12.85 -16.08
C GLN A 683 19.34 14.00 -15.74
N SER A 684 19.54 15.18 -16.35
CA SER A 684 18.65 16.34 -16.15
C SER A 684 17.21 16.05 -16.60
N GLN A 685 17.01 15.34 -17.71
CA GLN A 685 15.68 14.93 -18.16
C GLN A 685 15.04 13.92 -17.21
N GLN A 686 15.80 12.97 -16.67
CA GLN A 686 15.31 12.01 -15.68
C GLN A 686 14.90 12.71 -14.38
N ASP A 687 15.72 13.65 -13.91
CA ASP A 687 15.46 14.43 -12.70
C ASP A 687 14.18 15.27 -12.85
N ASN A 688 14.06 16.01 -13.96
CA ASN A 688 12.86 16.81 -14.27
C ASN A 688 11.60 15.93 -14.42
N LEU A 689 11.73 14.78 -15.08
CA LEU A 689 10.63 13.82 -15.22
C LEU A 689 10.21 13.27 -13.85
N GLY A 690 11.17 12.96 -12.96
CA GLY A 690 10.90 12.55 -11.59
C GLY A 690 10.12 13.60 -10.81
N LEU A 691 10.50 14.88 -10.91
CA LEU A 691 9.78 15.97 -10.27
C LEU A 691 8.33 16.09 -10.77
N VAL A 692 8.12 16.05 -12.09
CA VAL A 692 6.77 16.08 -12.71
C VAL A 692 5.92 14.88 -12.26
N ILE A 693 6.50 13.68 -12.23
CA ILE A 693 5.77 12.46 -11.86
C ILE A 693 5.45 12.41 -10.36
N TYR A 694 6.34 12.88 -9.48
CA TYR A 694 6.25 12.60 -8.05
C TYR A 694 5.95 13.81 -7.16
N SER A 695 6.45 15.00 -7.50
CA SER A 695 6.47 16.15 -6.58
C SER A 695 5.24 17.07 -6.67
N ASP A 696 4.44 16.97 -7.73
CA ASP A 696 3.22 17.79 -7.90
C ASP A 696 1.99 17.19 -7.22
N THR A 697 1.25 17.97 -6.42
CA THR A 697 0.18 17.47 -5.54
C THR A 697 -1.19 17.27 -6.14
N GLN A 698 -1.65 18.14 -7.04
CA GLN A 698 -3.09 18.15 -7.39
C GLN A 698 -3.44 16.88 -8.18
N LEU A 699 -2.59 16.44 -9.10
CA LEU A 699 -2.84 15.20 -9.86
C LEU A 699 -2.47 13.92 -9.10
N TRP A 700 -2.07 13.97 -7.83
CA TRP A 700 -2.10 12.75 -7.01
C TRP A 700 -3.54 12.32 -6.73
N TYR A 701 -4.46 13.29 -6.65
CA TYR A 701 -5.88 13.06 -6.46
C TYR A 701 -6.66 12.85 -7.76
N SER A 702 -6.03 12.93 -8.94
CA SER A 702 -6.67 12.45 -10.18
C SER A 702 -6.87 10.92 -10.16
N GLN A 703 -6.23 10.22 -9.21
CA GLN A 703 -6.37 8.78 -8.97
C GLN A 703 -7.63 8.47 -8.15
N ASN A 704 -8.81 8.85 -8.63
CA ASN A 704 -10.05 8.52 -7.94
C ASN A 704 -10.39 7.04 -8.11
N ARG A 705 -10.37 6.29 -7.00
CA ARG A 705 -10.97 4.95 -6.94
C ARG A 705 -12.45 5.14 -6.55
N GLU A 706 -13.32 5.24 -7.55
CA GLU A 706 -14.76 5.49 -7.35
C GLU A 706 -15.52 4.28 -6.77
N GLN A 707 -14.97 3.07 -6.94
CA GLN A 707 -15.64 1.85 -6.50
C GLN A 707 -15.57 1.71 -4.98
N ALA A 708 -16.74 1.65 -4.35
CA ALA A 708 -16.90 1.18 -2.98
C ALA A 708 -16.88 -0.36 -2.95
N ASP A 709 -16.57 -0.91 -1.78
CA ASP A 709 -16.68 -2.34 -1.51
C ASP A 709 -18.10 -2.84 -1.76
N ASP A 710 -18.16 -4.01 -2.39
CA ASP A 710 -19.34 -4.86 -2.47
C ASP A 710 -18.94 -6.20 -1.85
N PRO A 711 -19.49 -6.55 -0.66
CA PRO A 711 -19.08 -7.76 0.06
C PRO A 711 -19.21 -9.04 -0.75
N VAL A 712 -20.23 -9.14 -1.61
CA VAL A 712 -20.47 -10.33 -2.45
C VAL A 712 -19.40 -10.41 -3.53
N ASN A 713 -19.14 -9.30 -4.23
CA ASN A 713 -18.08 -9.25 -5.23
C ASN A 713 -16.70 -9.48 -4.62
N SER A 714 -16.43 -8.96 -3.42
CA SER A 714 -15.17 -9.16 -2.70
C SER A 714 -14.96 -10.63 -2.31
N PHE A 715 -16.01 -11.31 -1.83
CA PHE A 715 -15.96 -12.74 -1.57
C PHE A 715 -15.66 -13.54 -2.85
N TRP A 716 -16.39 -13.28 -3.93
CA TRP A 716 -16.14 -13.92 -5.23
C TRP A 716 -14.76 -13.61 -5.81
N PHE A 717 -14.24 -12.42 -5.55
CA PHE A 717 -12.91 -12.03 -5.98
C PHE A 717 -11.83 -12.82 -5.24
N ILE A 718 -12.02 -13.08 -3.95
CA ILE A 718 -11.12 -13.91 -3.13
C ILE A 718 -11.20 -15.37 -3.56
N THR A 719 -12.39 -15.96 -3.71
CA THR A 719 -12.55 -17.37 -4.12
C THR A 719 -11.93 -17.66 -5.48
N ASN A 720 -12.02 -16.71 -6.43
CA ASN A 720 -11.41 -16.82 -7.75
C ASN A 720 -9.89 -16.52 -7.78
N SER A 721 -9.25 -16.25 -6.64
CA SER A 721 -7.82 -15.88 -6.59
C SER A 721 -6.92 -16.97 -7.14
N LEU A 722 -7.24 -18.25 -6.94
CA LEU A 722 -6.46 -19.37 -7.47
C LEU A 722 -6.46 -19.37 -9.01
N LEU A 723 -7.65 -19.33 -9.61
CA LEU A 723 -7.82 -19.29 -11.07
C LEU A 723 -7.20 -18.04 -11.70
N ARG A 724 -7.20 -16.92 -10.97
CA ARG A 724 -6.63 -15.66 -11.42
C ARG A 724 -5.10 -15.68 -11.35
N SER A 725 -4.53 -16.00 -10.19
CA SER A 725 -3.09 -15.88 -9.90
C SER A 725 -2.22 -16.88 -10.68
N LEU A 726 -2.80 -18.00 -11.13
CA LEU A 726 -2.08 -18.98 -11.95
C LEU A 726 -1.96 -18.57 -13.44
N ARG A 727 -2.76 -17.61 -13.92
CA ARG A 727 -2.68 -17.14 -15.32
C ARG A 727 -1.31 -16.53 -15.60
N GLN A 728 -0.70 -16.86 -16.73
CA GLN A 728 0.58 -16.27 -17.11
C GLN A 728 0.39 -14.83 -17.63
N PRO A 729 1.10 -13.84 -17.06
CA PRO A 729 1.06 -12.48 -17.59
C PRO A 729 1.73 -12.45 -18.96
N LYS A 730 1.05 -11.86 -19.96
CA LYS A 730 1.58 -11.67 -21.31
C LYS A 730 1.91 -10.20 -21.53
N ALA A 731 3.11 -9.92 -22.03
CA ALA A 731 3.46 -8.57 -22.47
C ALA A 731 2.55 -8.13 -23.62
N ALA A 732 2.09 -6.87 -23.57
CA ALA A 732 1.36 -6.29 -24.69
C ALA A 732 2.31 -6.20 -25.90
N LYS A 733 1.91 -6.75 -27.04
CA LYS A 733 2.68 -6.64 -28.28
C LYS A 733 2.52 -5.21 -28.86
N GLY A 734 3.58 -4.70 -29.47
CA GLY A 734 3.50 -3.47 -30.26
C GLY A 734 2.52 -3.65 -31.42
N ALA A 735 1.75 -2.61 -31.72
CA ALA A 735 0.82 -2.59 -32.84
C ALA A 735 1.35 -1.60 -33.90
N PRO A 736 1.17 -1.86 -35.21
CA PRO A 736 1.56 -0.91 -36.24
C PRO A 736 0.82 0.43 -36.07
N LEU A 737 1.51 1.53 -36.34
CA LEU A 737 0.99 2.91 -36.18
C LEU A 737 0.15 3.29 -37.39
N ARG A 738 -1.03 2.70 -37.50
CA ARG A 738 -1.93 2.88 -38.64
C ARG A 738 -3.26 3.44 -38.19
N ARG A 739 -3.86 4.24 -39.06
CA ARG A 739 -5.24 4.68 -38.91
C ARG A 739 -6.18 3.94 -39.84
N SER A 740 -7.41 3.76 -39.41
CA SER A 740 -8.46 3.15 -40.23
C SER A 740 -8.85 4.09 -41.35
N VAL A 741 -8.78 3.60 -42.58
CA VAL A 741 -9.19 4.34 -43.79
C VAL A 741 -10.02 3.41 -44.66
N GLN A 742 -10.78 3.98 -45.58
CA GLN A 742 -11.44 3.22 -46.64
C GLN A 742 -11.16 3.88 -47.98
N ALA A 743 -10.32 3.24 -48.78
CA ALA A 743 -9.90 3.78 -50.06
C ALA A 743 -9.63 2.66 -51.07
N LYS A 744 -10.08 2.85 -52.31
CA LYS A 744 -9.75 1.92 -53.40
C LYS A 744 -8.27 2.06 -53.77
N ALA A 745 -7.58 0.93 -53.85
CA ALA A 745 -6.21 0.83 -54.32
C ALA A 745 -6.12 -0.19 -55.46
N MET A 746 -5.12 -0.03 -56.31
CA MET A 746 -4.73 -1.05 -57.29
C MET A 746 -3.41 -1.67 -56.83
N LEU A 747 -3.40 -2.99 -56.66
CA LEU A 747 -2.22 -3.78 -56.34
C LEU A 747 -1.64 -4.37 -57.63
N TYR A 748 -0.35 -4.15 -57.88
CA TYR A 748 0.39 -4.77 -58.97
C TYR A 748 1.22 -5.95 -58.45
N TRP A 749 0.90 -7.16 -58.91
CA TRP A 749 1.54 -8.42 -58.54
C TRP A 749 1.65 -9.34 -59.76
N GLU A 750 2.82 -9.94 -60.00
CA GLU A 750 3.07 -10.90 -61.10
C GLU A 750 2.58 -10.45 -62.49
N GLY A 751 2.71 -9.16 -62.80
CA GLY A 751 2.29 -8.63 -64.10
C GLY A 751 0.80 -8.29 -64.21
N GLN A 752 0.00 -8.53 -63.18
CA GLN A 752 -1.44 -8.25 -63.14
C GLN A 752 -1.80 -7.16 -62.14
N LEU A 753 -2.91 -6.48 -62.42
CA LEU A 753 -3.50 -5.44 -61.58
C LEU A 753 -4.73 -6.01 -60.86
N HIS A 754 -4.72 -5.95 -59.54
CA HIS A 754 -5.80 -6.42 -58.68
C HIS A 754 -6.44 -5.25 -57.94
N THR A 755 -7.77 -5.23 -57.88
CA THR A 755 -8.49 -4.24 -57.08
C THR A 755 -8.38 -4.60 -55.61
N ALA A 756 -8.02 -3.62 -54.79
CA ALA A 756 -7.89 -3.77 -53.35
C ALA A 756 -8.58 -2.62 -52.62
N GLU A 757 -8.92 -2.82 -51.37
CA GLU A 757 -9.43 -1.79 -50.47
C GLU A 757 -8.45 -1.58 -49.33
N VAL A 758 -7.91 -0.37 -49.20
CA VAL A 758 -7.06 -0.02 -48.06
C VAL A 758 -7.95 0.13 -46.84
N THR A 759 -7.69 -0.70 -45.83
CA THR A 759 -8.44 -0.74 -44.56
C THR A 759 -7.71 -0.03 -43.44
N SER A 760 -6.38 0.08 -43.53
CA SER A 760 -5.59 0.89 -42.61
C SER A 760 -4.36 1.46 -43.33
N LEU A 761 -3.91 2.65 -42.94
CA LEU A 761 -2.75 3.34 -43.51
C LEU A 761 -1.93 3.99 -42.40
N GLY A 762 -0.61 3.85 -42.46
CA GLY A 762 0.35 4.52 -41.58
C GLY A 762 1.60 4.93 -42.35
N LEU A 763 2.53 5.60 -41.67
CA LEU A 763 3.80 6.02 -42.27
C LEU A 763 4.71 4.85 -42.65
N ASP A 764 4.55 3.69 -42.00
CA ASP A 764 5.38 2.50 -42.16
C ASP A 764 4.72 1.40 -43.01
N GLY A 765 3.46 1.56 -43.42
CA GLY A 765 2.76 0.58 -44.25
C GLY A 765 1.25 0.72 -44.23
N LEU A 766 0.56 -0.27 -44.79
CA LEU A 766 -0.90 -0.28 -44.93
C LEU A 766 -1.46 -1.70 -44.89
N ASP A 767 -2.77 -1.84 -44.62
CA ASP A 767 -3.50 -3.10 -44.72
C ASP A 767 -4.48 -3.07 -45.88
N LEU A 768 -4.41 -4.08 -46.75
CA LEU A 768 -5.32 -4.24 -47.88
C LEU A 768 -6.34 -5.34 -47.62
N ALA A 769 -7.59 -5.08 -47.97
CA ALA A 769 -8.58 -6.11 -48.25
C ALA A 769 -8.61 -6.45 -49.75
N LEU A 770 -8.55 -7.74 -50.03
CA LEU A 770 -8.38 -8.32 -51.36
C LEU A 770 -9.26 -9.57 -51.46
N GLU A 771 -9.47 -10.07 -52.69
CA GLU A 771 -10.15 -11.34 -52.90
C GLU A 771 -9.38 -12.51 -52.24
N PRO A 772 -10.09 -13.46 -51.60
CA PRO A 772 -9.52 -14.64 -50.95
C PRO A 772 -8.41 -15.37 -51.70
N GLN A 773 -8.57 -15.55 -53.02
CA GLN A 773 -7.64 -16.31 -53.85
C GLN A 773 -6.27 -15.62 -53.93
N ILE A 774 -6.28 -14.29 -54.08
CA ILE A 774 -5.07 -13.47 -54.18
C ILE A 774 -4.34 -13.43 -52.83
N VAL A 775 -5.08 -13.27 -51.73
CA VAL A 775 -4.50 -13.30 -50.37
C VAL A 775 -3.78 -14.63 -50.11
N LYS A 776 -4.35 -15.76 -50.57
CA LYS A 776 -3.73 -17.09 -50.42
C LYS A 776 -2.43 -17.21 -51.21
N GLN A 777 -2.37 -16.66 -52.42
CA GLN A 777 -1.15 -16.61 -53.24
C GLN A 777 -0.08 -15.73 -52.59
N LEU A 778 -0.44 -14.54 -52.13
CA LEU A 778 0.45 -13.63 -51.41
C LEU A 778 0.95 -14.26 -50.09
N HIS A 779 0.11 -15.03 -49.39
CA HIS A 779 0.48 -15.77 -48.19
C HIS A 779 1.42 -16.95 -48.46
N GLN A 780 1.51 -17.49 -49.69
CA GLN A 780 2.52 -18.50 -50.00
C GLN A 780 3.90 -17.88 -50.21
N HIS A 781 3.93 -16.62 -50.68
CA HIS A 781 5.15 -15.91 -51.07
C HIS A 781 5.64 -14.88 -50.04
N TRP A 782 4.91 -14.63 -48.94
CA TRP A 782 5.31 -13.59 -47.97
C TRP A 782 6.70 -13.82 -47.34
N LYS A 783 7.16 -15.07 -47.21
CA LYS A 783 8.47 -15.39 -46.62
C LYS A 783 9.64 -14.87 -47.46
N THR A 784 9.44 -14.59 -48.76
CA THR A 784 10.47 -14.02 -49.64
C THR A 784 10.46 -12.49 -49.65
N ASN A 785 9.59 -11.84 -48.85
CA ASN A 785 9.40 -10.38 -48.76
C ASN A 785 9.38 -9.66 -50.13
N PRO A 786 8.56 -10.11 -51.09
CA PRO A 786 8.61 -9.58 -52.45
C PRO A 786 8.10 -8.13 -52.48
N LEU A 787 8.71 -7.31 -53.35
CA LEU A 787 8.30 -5.93 -53.58
C LEU A 787 7.06 -5.91 -54.48
N ILE A 788 6.05 -5.14 -54.10
CA ILE A 788 4.79 -5.02 -54.83
C ILE A 788 4.49 -3.56 -55.12
N GLY A 789 3.94 -3.30 -56.31
CA GLY A 789 3.51 -1.97 -56.71
C GLY A 789 2.11 -1.69 -56.20
N LEU A 790 1.86 -0.46 -55.77
CA LEU A 790 0.56 0.00 -55.29
C LEU A 790 0.24 1.34 -55.93
N GLU A 791 -1.00 1.51 -56.39
CA GLU A 791 -1.52 2.80 -56.79
C GLU A 791 -2.75 3.15 -55.93
N LEU A 792 -2.66 4.28 -55.22
CA LEU A 792 -3.69 4.75 -54.31
C LEU A 792 -3.88 6.26 -54.54
N GLN A 793 -5.09 6.69 -54.92
CA GLN A 793 -5.41 8.09 -55.25
C GLN A 793 -4.33 8.80 -56.10
N ASN A 794 -3.95 8.19 -57.23
CA ASN A 794 -2.91 8.68 -58.15
C ASN A 794 -1.48 8.73 -57.58
N GLN A 795 -1.24 8.19 -56.39
CA GLN A 795 0.10 8.01 -55.82
C GLN A 795 0.58 6.58 -56.05
N ARG A 796 1.72 6.47 -56.74
CA ARG A 796 2.42 5.19 -56.93
C ARG A 796 3.41 4.94 -55.80
N LEU A 797 3.20 3.83 -55.10
CA LEU A 797 3.94 3.36 -53.95
C LEU A 797 4.50 1.95 -54.20
N VAL A 798 5.51 1.57 -53.42
CA VAL A 798 6.11 0.24 -53.38
C VAL A 798 6.07 -0.23 -51.94
N ALA A 799 5.53 -1.43 -51.71
CA ALA A 799 5.47 -2.06 -50.40
C ALA A 799 6.04 -3.48 -50.42
N GLN A 800 6.30 -4.03 -49.24
CA GLN A 800 6.67 -5.43 -49.00
C GLN A 800 5.58 -6.11 -48.20
N ILE A 801 5.33 -7.38 -48.48
CA ILE A 801 4.37 -8.18 -47.73
C ILE A 801 4.98 -8.56 -46.39
N ARG A 802 4.33 -8.17 -45.29
CA ARG A 802 4.74 -8.51 -43.93
C ARG A 802 4.02 -9.75 -43.38
N GLY A 803 2.78 -9.95 -43.80
CA GLY A 803 1.94 -11.07 -43.37
C GLY A 803 0.56 -10.99 -44.00
N ALA A 804 -0.21 -12.07 -43.88
CA ALA A 804 -1.61 -12.12 -44.31
C ALA A 804 -2.42 -12.88 -43.26
N ASP A 805 -3.57 -12.34 -42.88
CA ASP A 805 -4.40 -12.89 -41.81
C ASP A 805 -5.57 -13.71 -42.40
N LEU A 806 -5.73 -14.94 -41.91
CA LEU A 806 -6.72 -15.91 -42.36
C LEU A 806 -7.73 -16.12 -41.23
N ALA A 807 -8.77 -15.29 -41.16
CA ALA A 807 -9.83 -15.45 -40.15
C ALA A 807 -10.91 -16.43 -40.65
N ASN A 808 -11.22 -17.48 -39.86
CA ASN A 808 -12.35 -18.41 -40.08
C ASN A 808 -12.50 -18.95 -41.52
N GLY A 809 -11.40 -19.30 -42.19
CA GLY A 809 -11.44 -19.86 -43.55
C GLY A 809 -11.82 -18.86 -44.66
N ARG A 810 -11.88 -17.55 -44.38
CA ARG A 810 -12.01 -16.47 -45.37
C ARG A 810 -10.81 -15.51 -45.28
N PRO A 811 -9.90 -15.51 -46.27
CA PRO A 811 -8.81 -14.55 -46.37
C PRO A 811 -9.33 -13.19 -46.81
N ASN A 812 -9.26 -12.15 -45.97
CA ASN A 812 -9.68 -10.81 -46.39
C ASN A 812 -8.66 -9.71 -46.09
N ARG A 813 -7.47 -9.96 -45.49
CA ARG A 813 -6.48 -8.89 -45.22
C ARG A 813 -5.02 -9.28 -45.44
N VAL A 814 -4.26 -8.41 -46.12
CA VAL A 814 -2.81 -8.49 -46.33
C VAL A 814 -2.14 -7.28 -45.69
N GLN A 815 -1.14 -7.55 -44.84
CA GLN A 815 -0.36 -6.52 -44.16
C GLN A 815 0.87 -6.17 -45.00
N LEU A 816 1.00 -4.91 -45.36
CA LEU A 816 2.09 -4.38 -46.18
C LEU A 816 2.94 -3.39 -45.41
N VAL A 817 4.25 -3.33 -45.68
CA VAL A 817 5.20 -2.40 -45.06
C VAL A 817 5.95 -1.64 -46.15
N PHE A 818 6.15 -0.34 -45.98
CA PHE A 818 6.97 0.44 -46.91
C PHE A 818 8.46 0.14 -46.68
N PRO A 819 9.25 -0.19 -47.71
CA PRO A 819 10.67 -0.49 -47.57
C PRO A 819 11.42 0.74 -47.05
N SER A 820 12.23 0.57 -46.00
CA SER A 820 13.05 1.66 -45.43
C SER A 820 14.00 2.29 -46.46
N GLN A 821 14.48 1.49 -47.43
CA GLN A 821 15.33 1.96 -48.53
C GLN A 821 14.64 3.01 -49.42
N LEU A 822 13.32 2.98 -49.51
CA LEU A 822 12.51 3.87 -50.34
C LEU A 822 11.81 4.97 -49.53
N GLU A 823 12.08 5.07 -48.22
CA GLU A 823 11.40 6.04 -47.34
C GLU A 823 11.55 7.47 -47.86
N ARG A 824 12.77 7.89 -48.25
CA ARG A 824 13.02 9.24 -48.78
C ARG A 824 12.19 9.58 -50.02
N GLN A 825 11.88 8.60 -50.86
CA GLN A 825 11.14 8.80 -52.12
C GLN A 825 9.62 8.73 -51.94
N GLN A 826 9.15 7.95 -50.96
CA GLN A 826 7.73 7.68 -50.77
C GLN A 826 7.10 8.49 -49.63
N ARG A 827 7.89 9.03 -48.69
CA ARG A 827 7.37 9.69 -47.49
C ARG A 827 6.43 10.85 -47.77
N SER A 828 6.74 11.72 -48.74
CA SER A 828 5.86 12.83 -49.12
C SER A 828 4.55 12.35 -49.73
N LYS A 829 4.58 11.27 -50.53
CA LYS A 829 3.40 10.66 -51.13
C LYS A 829 2.50 10.01 -50.07
N VAL A 830 3.10 9.26 -49.14
CA VAL A 830 2.39 8.62 -48.02
C VAL A 830 1.79 9.67 -47.09
N GLN A 831 2.52 10.75 -46.80
CA GLN A 831 1.99 11.87 -46.00
C GLN A 831 0.79 12.53 -46.68
N ASN A 832 0.88 12.79 -47.99
CA ASN A 832 -0.23 13.37 -48.77
C ASN A 832 -1.49 12.49 -48.71
N LEU A 833 -1.35 11.17 -48.84
CA LEU A 833 -2.45 10.22 -48.66
C LEU A 833 -3.02 10.25 -47.24
N LEU A 834 -2.15 10.36 -46.24
CA LEU A 834 -2.54 10.49 -44.84
C LEU A 834 -3.16 11.86 -44.53
N ASP A 835 -2.94 12.90 -45.31
CA ASP A 835 -3.61 14.18 -45.07
C ASP A 835 -4.98 14.25 -45.76
N ASN A 836 -5.19 13.51 -46.85
CA ASN A 836 -6.37 13.63 -47.72
C ASN A 836 -7.37 12.46 -47.63
N LEU A 837 -6.99 11.29 -47.14
CA LEU A 837 -7.92 10.16 -47.01
C LEU A 837 -8.86 10.33 -45.83
N PRO A 838 -10.18 10.14 -46.00
CA PRO A 838 -11.14 10.20 -44.89
C PRO A 838 -10.83 9.12 -43.86
N VAL A 839 -10.89 9.51 -42.59
CA VAL A 839 -10.70 8.62 -41.44
C VAL A 839 -12.04 7.95 -41.14
N LEU A 840 -12.03 6.62 -41.00
CA LEU A 840 -13.17 5.90 -40.45
C LEU A 840 -13.02 5.85 -38.93
N VAL A 841 -13.97 6.47 -38.22
CA VAL A 841 -14.07 6.43 -36.75
C VAL A 841 -14.68 5.12 -36.29
#